data_AF-A0A933QMA2-F1
#
_entry.id   AF-A0A933QMA2-F1
#
_cell.length_a   1.000
_cell.length_b   1.000
_cell.length_c   1.000
_cell.angle_alpha   90.00
_cell.angle_beta   90.00
_cell.angle_gamma   90.00
#
_symmetry.space_group_name_H-M   'P 1'
#
loop_
_entity.id
_entity.type
_entity.pdbx_description
1 polymer ?
#
loop_
_entity_poly.entity_id
_entity_poly.type
_entity_poly.pdbx_seq_one_letter_code
_entity_poly.pdbx_strand_id
1 'polypeptide(L)'
;MSEPLWRLQDLEHLTTHPSDLVRDWVRDRVEHLPLGPDASRILLRLLNDPDEKIVSLSAVHVRETGDAHTGPALLDVLPRYHGNTAGNLMMALGRLRYAPSLPMLLERLQQPQDFSEYLGNVIALAQFGGDRVRAILLKEWTNAPENEMAVSAVAGALLTLDDDTVIALIVAKYLQAPPQYNRLLKDLRHTLQIDWICENLSDAVKRDLDAVCTELREEYHLPMEEIFSEEARAQLARDWSKPRGLAERAAIYAQVAREAVGRRGLETASSKFARQSMRWLAALDAFAQHLHRTQVQVSRDQLTKLDDAGARELETFLIVTATLAGGSRDYHTEIQSVSDRVVALWKLWLADDPFVPDDLGDEIAALGAAAIPRLAAMVQPEHFTWGGERAATTLAKIARATPQDAAMLAPIAVEWLAHDAIDMILEAGRDILVALGETSLDAIAAVMPGQNSRQQIYLLGALGDIPYAGSAQLILDHLESLLIAHDELTFNALRDLGCASAIEPLRAERVSGEVVLDETLLLLCELNDVQIPELPELRASYEQQQARTAERMQLMESAGGWDEILQREAESSEGMLLKLRCTRCRREYTYDVGTVYYDLNALDQSKDQRSRRDKSSGDEFWFQKRVVCKKCGAVDEYALTGEANIALLAEQMKMHLASKETIDTQQGTPRLKFYRFGLTDGRQMPPRRALEVLQQEAEAAPQDVSRRVRLGNVLRFMERFEEAREEYAQAVALAPDDLEAVYNLATIEERLGHWAESRPLFERVLALAAQGRGSAKMRAEFVQNARAALAHLDRIARDPIYRAEEERHLGESKPHDHIMPSWSTASEPGTLVPSPRAPRATSKVGRNDPCPCGSGKKYKHCHGR
;
A
#
# COMPACT_ATOMS: atom_id res chain seq x y z
N MET A 1 -28.89 6.14 -21.91
CA MET A 1 -28.23 4.88 -21.54
C MET A 1 -27.21 4.47 -22.60
N SER A 2 -27.63 4.36 -23.87
CA SER A 2 -26.84 3.82 -25.00
C SER A 2 -25.96 4.82 -25.76
N GLU A 3 -25.80 6.05 -25.27
CA GLU A 3 -24.93 7.04 -25.91
C GLU A 3 -23.53 6.95 -25.27
N PRO A 4 -22.47 6.69 -26.05
CA PRO A 4 -21.11 6.73 -25.53
C PRO A 4 -20.77 8.18 -25.16
N LEU A 5 -20.18 8.36 -23.97
CA LEU A 5 -19.81 9.67 -23.43
C LEU A 5 -18.68 10.33 -24.23
N TRP A 6 -17.81 9.51 -24.81
CA TRP A 6 -16.74 9.95 -25.69
C TRP A 6 -16.37 8.81 -26.64
N ARG A 7 -15.81 9.19 -27.79
CA ARG A 7 -15.29 8.31 -28.82
C ARG A 7 -13.80 8.58 -29.01
N LEU A 8 -13.13 7.67 -29.71
CA LEU A 8 -11.71 7.80 -29.99
C LEU A 8 -11.33 9.11 -30.71
N GLN A 9 -12.21 9.62 -31.59
CA GLN A 9 -12.01 10.89 -32.28
C GLN A 9 -12.04 12.09 -31.32
N ASP A 10 -12.84 12.00 -30.25
CA ASP A 10 -12.92 13.03 -29.22
C ASP A 10 -11.62 13.04 -28.41
N LEU A 11 -11.12 11.87 -28.02
CA LEU A 11 -9.82 11.74 -27.32
C LEU A 11 -8.66 12.33 -28.13
N GLU A 12 -8.59 12.04 -29.43
CA GLU A 12 -7.57 12.61 -30.30
C GLU A 12 -7.68 14.15 -30.41
N HIS A 13 -8.89 14.71 -30.40
CA HIS A 13 -9.06 16.16 -30.40
C HIS A 13 -8.59 16.78 -29.07
N LEU A 14 -8.87 16.11 -27.95
CA LEU A 14 -8.55 16.58 -26.61
C LEU A 14 -7.05 16.55 -26.28
N THR A 15 -6.21 15.86 -27.05
CA THR A 15 -4.73 15.91 -26.88
C THR A 15 -4.14 17.32 -27.06
N THR A 16 -4.88 18.26 -27.66
CA THR A 16 -4.44 19.65 -27.81
C THR A 16 -5.22 20.62 -26.94
N HIS A 17 -5.97 20.11 -25.95
CA HIS A 17 -6.74 20.93 -25.03
C HIS A 17 -5.82 21.83 -24.18
N PRO A 18 -6.19 23.09 -23.89
CA PRO A 18 -5.32 24.01 -23.13
C PRO A 18 -5.04 23.55 -21.70
N SER A 19 -5.99 22.88 -21.06
CA SER A 19 -5.80 22.30 -19.72
C SER A 19 -4.96 21.03 -19.78
N ASP A 20 -3.87 21.01 -19.01
CA ASP A 20 -3.03 19.84 -18.74
C ASP A 20 -3.84 18.71 -18.11
N LEU A 21 -4.75 19.02 -17.18
CA LEU A 21 -5.61 18.05 -16.51
C LEU A 21 -6.48 17.26 -17.51
N VAL A 22 -7.01 17.92 -18.53
CA VAL A 22 -7.78 17.25 -19.61
C VAL A 22 -6.88 16.38 -20.48
N ARG A 23 -5.66 16.82 -20.81
CA ARG A 23 -4.71 16.01 -21.60
C ARG A 23 -4.20 14.80 -20.81
N ASP A 24 -4.00 14.95 -19.50
CA ASP A 24 -3.67 13.88 -18.56
C ASP A 24 -4.80 12.84 -18.51
N TRP A 25 -6.06 13.29 -18.45
CA TRP A 25 -7.22 12.41 -18.54
C TRP A 25 -7.27 11.64 -19.87
N VAL A 26 -6.98 12.29 -21.01
CA VAL A 26 -6.89 11.59 -22.31
C VAL A 26 -5.83 10.50 -22.27
N ARG A 27 -4.65 10.74 -21.68
CA ARG A 27 -3.62 9.71 -21.51
C ARG A 27 -4.20 8.50 -20.77
N ASP A 28 -4.83 8.70 -19.63
CA ASP A 28 -5.39 7.60 -18.83
C ASP A 28 -6.43 6.80 -19.63
N ARG A 29 -7.24 7.44 -20.46
CA ARG A 29 -8.22 6.73 -21.31
C ARG A 29 -7.56 5.88 -22.40
N VAL A 30 -6.43 6.33 -22.93
CA VAL A 30 -5.70 5.57 -23.96
C VAL A 30 -5.19 4.24 -23.41
N GLU A 31 -4.90 4.16 -22.11
CA GLU A 31 -4.41 2.91 -21.50
C GLU A 31 -5.41 1.76 -21.59
N HIS A 32 -6.70 2.08 -21.72
CA HIS A 32 -7.79 1.12 -21.81
C HIS A 32 -8.21 0.83 -23.27
N LEU A 33 -7.59 1.48 -24.27
CA LEU A 33 -7.88 1.23 -25.67
C LEU A 33 -7.09 0.00 -26.17
N PRO A 34 -7.68 -0.85 -27.03
CA PRO A 34 -6.94 -1.90 -27.69
C PRO A 34 -5.81 -1.32 -28.53
N LEU A 35 -4.64 -1.97 -28.50
CA LEU A 35 -3.50 -1.57 -29.30
C LEU A 35 -3.85 -1.57 -30.79
N GLY A 36 -3.54 -0.46 -31.45
CA GLY A 36 -3.85 -0.26 -32.86
C GLY A 36 -3.53 1.15 -33.34
N PRO A 37 -3.69 1.41 -34.64
CA PRO A 37 -3.27 2.67 -35.29
C PRO A 37 -3.84 3.93 -34.64
N ASP A 38 -5.03 3.78 -34.07
CA ASP A 38 -5.77 4.84 -33.42
C ASP A 38 -5.20 5.20 -32.04
N ALA A 39 -4.91 4.21 -31.18
CA ALA A 39 -4.21 4.42 -29.92
C ALA A 39 -2.79 4.98 -30.15
N SER A 40 -2.06 4.42 -31.14
CA SER A 40 -0.73 4.90 -31.54
C SER A 40 -0.75 6.39 -31.88
N ARG A 41 -1.76 6.85 -32.62
CA ARG A 41 -1.87 8.25 -33.05
C ARG A 41 -2.10 9.21 -31.89
N ILE A 42 -2.86 8.81 -30.88
CA ILE A 42 -3.04 9.60 -29.66
C ILE A 42 -1.73 9.63 -28.86
N LEU A 43 -1.08 8.48 -28.67
CA LEU A 43 0.22 8.39 -27.98
C LEU A 43 1.31 9.23 -28.64
N LEU A 44 1.38 9.26 -29.97
CA LEU A 44 2.34 10.10 -30.71
C LEU A 44 2.16 11.60 -30.42
N ARG A 45 0.92 12.04 -30.16
CA ARG A 45 0.64 13.44 -29.76
C ARG A 45 1.02 13.68 -28.30
N LEU A 46 0.64 12.77 -27.40
CA LEU A 46 0.94 12.88 -25.96
C LEU A 46 2.45 12.80 -25.66
N LEU A 47 3.22 12.05 -26.44
CA LEU A 47 4.69 12.05 -26.35
C LEU A 47 5.32 13.41 -26.74
N ASN A 48 4.58 14.29 -27.41
CA ASN A 48 4.99 15.65 -27.73
C ASN A 48 4.26 16.71 -26.88
N ASP A 49 3.64 16.33 -25.76
CA ASP A 49 2.95 17.26 -24.87
C ASP A 49 3.92 18.30 -24.29
N PRO A 50 3.49 19.57 -24.12
CA PRO A 50 4.30 20.56 -23.40
C PRO A 50 4.53 20.21 -21.92
N ASP A 51 3.68 19.37 -21.32
CA ASP A 51 3.84 18.91 -19.94
C ASP A 51 4.75 17.67 -19.85
N GLU A 52 5.87 17.80 -19.14
CA GLU A 52 6.85 16.73 -18.94
C GLU A 52 6.24 15.48 -18.28
N LYS A 53 5.31 15.65 -17.33
CA LYS A 53 4.66 14.55 -16.62
C LYS A 53 3.83 13.70 -17.59
N ILE A 54 3.10 14.34 -18.50
CA ILE A 54 2.30 13.64 -19.52
C ILE A 54 3.21 12.85 -20.46
N VAL A 55 4.33 13.42 -20.89
CA VAL A 55 5.33 12.73 -21.73
C VAL A 55 5.91 11.51 -21.01
N SER A 56 6.32 11.69 -19.75
CA SER A 56 6.92 10.62 -18.93
C SER A 56 5.97 9.44 -18.73
N LEU A 57 4.71 9.71 -18.35
CA LEU A 57 3.70 8.66 -18.15
C LEU A 57 3.26 8.01 -19.47
N SER A 58 3.17 8.77 -20.55
CA SER A 58 2.92 8.20 -21.89
C SER A 58 4.03 7.25 -22.33
N ALA A 59 5.30 7.54 -21.98
CA ALA A 59 6.42 6.65 -22.26
C ALA A 59 6.35 5.35 -21.44
N VAL A 60 5.90 5.42 -20.18
CA VAL A 60 5.62 4.24 -19.35
C VAL A 60 4.57 3.34 -20.00
N HIS A 61 3.47 3.93 -20.48
CA HIS A 61 2.43 3.18 -21.16
C HIS A 61 2.95 2.49 -22.45
N VAL A 62 3.75 3.19 -23.25
CA VAL A 62 4.39 2.61 -24.45
C VAL A 62 5.33 1.45 -24.09
N ARG A 63 6.08 1.55 -22.98
CA ARG A 63 6.94 0.47 -22.48
C ARG A 63 6.12 -0.77 -22.09
N GLU A 64 4.94 -0.59 -21.54
CA GLU A 64 4.08 -1.71 -21.14
C GLU A 64 3.42 -2.38 -22.35
N THR A 65 2.95 -1.58 -23.29
CA THR A 65 2.23 -2.06 -24.47
C THR A 65 3.13 -2.52 -25.62
N GLY A 66 4.33 -1.97 -25.75
CA GLY A 66 5.26 -2.32 -26.81
C GLY A 66 4.87 -1.83 -28.21
N ASP A 67 4.09 -0.74 -28.32
CA ASP A 67 3.68 -0.19 -29.62
C ASP A 67 4.86 0.29 -30.48
N ALA A 68 5.24 -0.54 -31.46
CA ALA A 68 6.38 -0.31 -32.33
C ALA A 68 6.31 0.99 -33.16
N HIS A 69 5.13 1.57 -33.39
CA HIS A 69 4.96 2.80 -34.18
C HIS A 69 5.50 4.05 -33.47
N THR A 70 5.69 3.99 -32.15
CA THR A 70 6.09 5.13 -31.31
C THR A 70 7.61 5.35 -31.25
N GLY A 71 8.41 4.37 -31.68
CA GLY A 71 9.87 4.41 -31.63
C GLY A 71 10.52 5.69 -32.20
N PRO A 72 10.12 6.17 -33.40
CA PRO A 72 10.63 7.42 -33.96
C PRO A 72 10.33 8.64 -33.08
N ALA A 73 9.12 8.75 -32.51
CA ALA A 73 8.72 9.87 -31.68
C ALA A 73 9.43 9.87 -30.33
N LEU A 74 9.56 8.71 -29.69
CA LEU A 74 10.36 8.55 -28.47
C LEU A 74 11.80 9.03 -28.68
N LEU A 75 12.41 8.68 -29.82
CA LEU A 75 13.77 9.09 -30.16
C LEU A 75 13.88 10.61 -30.42
N ASP A 76 12.89 11.21 -31.09
CA ASP A 76 12.86 12.66 -31.38
C ASP A 76 12.71 13.51 -30.11
N VAL A 77 11.97 13.00 -29.12
CA VAL A 77 11.62 13.73 -27.90
C VAL A 77 12.68 13.57 -26.80
N LEU A 78 13.35 12.42 -26.72
CA LEU A 78 14.34 12.11 -25.69
C LEU A 78 15.45 13.18 -25.48
N PRO A 79 15.97 13.88 -26.51
CA PRO A 79 16.95 14.97 -26.31
C PRO A 79 16.45 16.15 -25.49
N ARG A 80 15.13 16.32 -25.31
CA ARG A 80 14.53 17.45 -24.57
C ARG A 80 14.51 17.24 -23.05
N TYR A 81 14.70 16.00 -22.58
CA TYR A 81 14.49 15.60 -21.19
C TYR A 81 15.73 14.97 -20.55
N HIS A 82 15.79 15.06 -19.22
CA HIS A 82 16.79 14.44 -18.35
C HIS A 82 16.10 13.70 -17.19
N GLY A 83 16.88 13.00 -16.38
CA GLY A 83 16.38 12.34 -15.18
C GLY A 83 15.31 11.28 -15.40
N ASN A 84 14.28 11.28 -14.55
CA ASN A 84 13.25 10.23 -14.54
C ASN A 84 12.51 10.12 -15.88
N THR A 85 12.15 11.26 -16.48
CA THR A 85 11.48 11.29 -17.80
C THR A 85 12.36 10.71 -18.90
N ALA A 86 13.63 11.08 -18.94
CA ALA A 86 14.59 10.50 -19.88
C ALA A 86 14.76 8.99 -19.64
N GLY A 87 14.82 8.55 -18.38
CA GLY A 87 14.87 7.14 -18.00
C GLY A 87 13.68 6.35 -18.55
N ASN A 88 12.46 6.85 -18.37
CA ASN A 88 11.24 6.22 -18.88
C ASN A 88 11.21 6.13 -20.43
N LEU A 89 11.58 7.22 -21.11
CA LEU A 89 11.69 7.25 -22.58
C LEU A 89 12.72 6.24 -23.10
N MET A 90 13.88 6.12 -22.45
CA MET A 90 14.90 5.13 -22.83
C MET A 90 14.42 3.71 -22.60
N MET A 91 13.79 3.42 -21.47
CA MET A 91 13.23 2.09 -21.18
C MET A 91 12.17 1.68 -22.21
N ALA A 92 11.33 2.63 -22.65
CA ALA A 92 10.38 2.40 -23.73
C ALA A 92 11.09 2.07 -25.04
N LEU A 93 12.10 2.85 -25.45
CA LEU A 93 12.92 2.58 -26.64
C LEU A 93 13.62 1.21 -26.57
N GLY A 94 14.10 0.82 -25.38
CA GLY A 94 14.68 -0.49 -25.09
C GLY A 94 13.68 -1.61 -25.29
N ARG A 95 12.50 -1.51 -24.69
CA ARG A 95 11.40 -2.48 -24.85
C ARG A 95 11.07 -2.70 -26.33
N LEU A 96 10.98 -1.63 -27.11
CA LEU A 96 10.71 -1.68 -28.55
C LEU A 96 11.89 -2.21 -29.36
N ARG A 97 13.09 -2.30 -28.76
CA ARG A 97 14.36 -2.59 -29.44
C ARG A 97 14.56 -1.71 -30.67
N TYR A 98 14.21 -0.43 -30.56
CA TYR A 98 14.22 0.50 -31.68
C TYR A 98 15.65 0.86 -32.10
N ALA A 99 16.22 0.09 -33.03
CA ALA A 99 17.65 0.15 -33.40
C ALA A 99 18.24 1.57 -33.63
N PRO A 100 17.51 2.54 -34.23
CA PRO A 100 18.03 3.90 -34.40
C PRO A 100 18.35 4.66 -33.11
N SER A 101 17.82 4.25 -31.94
CA SER A 101 18.12 4.90 -30.66
C SER A 101 19.46 4.48 -30.05
N LEU A 102 20.02 3.35 -30.49
CA LEU A 102 21.21 2.75 -29.87
C LEU A 102 22.41 3.71 -29.79
N PRO A 103 22.76 4.52 -30.81
CA PRO A 103 23.86 5.48 -30.70
C PRO A 103 23.69 6.48 -29.55
N MET A 104 22.46 6.99 -29.35
CA MET A 104 22.17 8.00 -28.34
C MET A 104 22.12 7.41 -26.93
N LEU A 105 21.58 6.18 -26.78
CA LEU A 105 21.64 5.45 -25.51
C LEU A 105 23.10 5.24 -25.06
N LEU A 106 23.97 4.83 -25.99
CA LEU A 106 25.38 4.63 -25.71
C LEU A 106 26.12 5.92 -25.35
N GLU A 107 25.75 7.06 -25.94
CA GLU A 107 26.29 8.38 -25.60
C GLU A 107 25.87 8.80 -24.19
N ARG A 108 24.57 8.71 -23.87
CA ARG A 108 24.03 9.13 -22.56
C ARG A 108 24.49 8.27 -21.41
N LEU A 109 24.87 7.01 -21.65
CA LEU A 109 25.43 6.14 -20.62
C LEU A 109 26.80 6.63 -20.14
N GLN A 110 27.57 7.30 -21.00
CA GLN A 110 28.91 7.81 -20.63
C GLN A 110 28.85 9.05 -19.74
N GLN A 111 27.77 9.83 -19.84
CA GLN A 111 27.57 11.08 -19.10
C GLN A 111 26.11 11.22 -18.65
N PRO A 112 25.63 10.35 -17.75
CA PRO A 112 24.29 10.47 -17.20
C PRO A 112 24.21 11.76 -16.36
N GLN A 113 23.11 12.51 -16.48
CA GLN A 113 22.89 13.69 -15.63
C GLN A 113 22.62 13.31 -14.18
N ASP A 114 21.87 12.23 -13.95
CA ASP A 114 21.55 11.71 -12.63
C ASP A 114 21.43 10.17 -12.62
N PHE A 115 21.13 9.64 -11.43
CA PHE A 115 21.02 8.21 -11.20
C PHE A 115 19.79 7.56 -11.87
N SER A 116 18.66 8.27 -11.96
CA SER A 116 17.43 7.76 -12.60
C SER A 116 17.62 7.59 -14.10
N GLU A 117 18.29 8.55 -14.74
CA GLU A 117 18.66 8.48 -16.16
C GLU A 117 19.65 7.33 -16.41
N TYR A 118 20.66 7.17 -15.56
CA TYR A 118 21.59 6.04 -15.62
C TYR A 118 20.87 4.69 -15.55
N LEU A 119 19.96 4.53 -14.58
CA LEU A 119 19.19 3.30 -14.37
C LEU A 119 18.33 2.96 -15.59
N GLY A 120 17.57 3.93 -16.10
CA GLY A 120 16.72 3.74 -17.28
C GLY A 120 17.53 3.35 -18.51
N ASN A 121 18.72 3.93 -18.71
CA ASN A 121 19.60 3.63 -19.82
C ASN A 121 20.20 2.21 -19.75
N VAL A 122 20.66 1.80 -18.56
CA VAL A 122 21.17 0.44 -18.32
C VAL A 122 20.11 -0.61 -18.63
N ILE A 123 18.88 -0.41 -18.14
CA ILE A 123 17.75 -1.32 -18.41
C ILE A 123 17.40 -1.33 -19.91
N ALA A 124 17.37 -0.16 -20.54
CA ALA A 124 17.07 -0.05 -21.97
C ALA A 124 18.06 -0.81 -22.84
N LEU A 125 19.36 -0.64 -22.61
CA LEU A 125 20.42 -1.32 -23.34
C LEU A 125 20.34 -2.84 -23.20
N ALA A 126 20.01 -3.33 -22.01
CA ALA A 126 19.82 -4.76 -21.75
C ALA A 126 18.83 -5.42 -22.72
N GLN A 127 17.76 -4.70 -23.10
CA GLN A 127 16.75 -5.20 -24.02
C GLN A 127 17.25 -5.33 -25.48
N PHE A 128 18.25 -4.54 -25.89
CA PHE A 128 18.84 -4.63 -27.25
C PHE A 128 19.74 -5.86 -27.41
N GLY A 129 20.51 -6.18 -26.37
CA GLY A 129 21.48 -7.27 -26.38
C GLY A 129 22.61 -7.16 -27.40
N GLY A 130 23.28 -8.29 -27.65
CA GLY A 130 24.42 -8.40 -28.57
C GLY A 130 25.79 -8.04 -27.96
N ASP A 131 26.85 -8.48 -28.62
CA ASP A 131 28.24 -8.43 -28.11
C ASP A 131 28.71 -7.01 -27.78
N ARG A 132 28.27 -6.01 -28.57
CA ARG A 132 28.66 -4.61 -28.37
C ARG A 132 28.05 -4.03 -27.10
N VAL A 133 26.77 -4.29 -26.85
CA VAL A 133 26.08 -3.84 -25.62
C VAL A 133 26.65 -4.59 -24.42
N ARG A 134 26.86 -5.91 -24.55
CA ARG A 134 27.50 -6.74 -23.54
C ARG A 134 28.86 -6.18 -23.11
N ALA A 135 29.74 -5.88 -24.06
CA ALA A 135 31.06 -5.32 -23.76
C ALA A 135 31.00 -3.98 -23.01
N ILE A 136 29.98 -3.17 -23.30
CA ILE A 136 29.78 -1.86 -22.66
C ILE A 136 29.23 -2.04 -21.24
N LEU A 137 28.21 -2.87 -21.04
CA LEU A 137 27.69 -3.16 -19.70
C LEU A 137 28.73 -3.88 -18.82
N LEU A 138 29.61 -4.71 -19.40
CA LEU A 138 30.75 -5.29 -18.68
C LEU A 138 31.80 -4.24 -18.28
N LYS A 139 32.01 -3.23 -19.12
CA LYS A 139 32.88 -2.10 -18.78
C LYS A 139 32.26 -1.25 -17.66
N GLU A 140 30.96 -0.99 -17.71
CA GLU A 140 30.22 -0.33 -16.63
C GLU A 140 30.26 -1.15 -15.34
N TRP A 141 30.07 -2.47 -15.42
CA TRP A 141 30.22 -3.38 -14.29
C TRP A 141 31.60 -3.29 -13.66
N THR A 142 32.65 -3.27 -14.48
CA THR A 142 34.03 -3.15 -14.00
C THR A 142 34.24 -1.83 -13.27
N ASN A 143 33.72 -0.73 -13.84
CA ASN A 143 33.87 0.62 -13.33
C ASN A 143 32.78 1.05 -12.31
N ALA A 144 31.86 0.14 -11.97
CA ALA A 144 30.62 0.51 -11.28
C ALA A 144 30.91 1.27 -9.97
N PRO A 145 30.20 2.38 -9.72
CA PRO A 145 30.36 3.16 -8.49
C PRO A 145 29.99 2.32 -7.26
N GLU A 146 30.44 2.73 -6.07
CA GLU A 146 30.10 2.10 -4.77
C GLU A 146 28.60 2.18 -4.40
N ASN A 147 27.73 2.61 -5.34
CA ASN A 147 26.29 2.74 -5.13
C ASN A 147 25.60 1.37 -5.35
N GLU A 148 25.04 0.81 -4.27
CA GLU A 148 24.32 -0.48 -4.25
C GLU A 148 23.29 -0.63 -5.39
N MET A 149 22.49 0.41 -5.63
CA MET A 149 21.42 0.38 -6.65
C MET A 149 21.99 0.35 -8.08
N ALA A 150 23.10 1.07 -8.32
CA ALA A 150 23.77 1.07 -9.62
C ALA A 150 24.30 -0.33 -9.96
N VAL A 151 24.96 -0.95 -8.98
CA VAL A 151 25.53 -2.29 -9.13
C VAL A 151 24.42 -3.32 -9.36
N SER A 152 23.32 -3.25 -8.59
CA SER A 152 22.15 -4.14 -8.77
C SER A 152 21.54 -4.02 -10.17
N ALA A 153 21.38 -2.80 -10.68
CA ALA A 153 20.82 -2.54 -12.00
C ALA A 153 21.70 -3.08 -13.15
N VAL A 154 23.01 -2.84 -13.09
CA VAL A 154 23.96 -3.34 -14.11
C VAL A 154 24.05 -4.86 -14.06
N ALA A 155 24.04 -5.45 -12.86
CA ALA A 155 23.96 -6.90 -12.70
C ALA A 155 22.67 -7.45 -13.33
N GLY A 156 21.50 -6.90 -12.97
CA GLY A 156 20.21 -7.29 -13.56
C GLY A 156 20.21 -7.21 -15.08
N ALA A 157 20.69 -6.11 -15.65
CA ALA A 157 20.81 -5.93 -17.10
C ALA A 157 21.73 -6.99 -17.74
N LEU A 158 22.91 -7.23 -17.16
CA LEU A 158 23.85 -8.23 -17.66
C LEU A 158 23.29 -9.66 -17.59
N LEU A 159 22.46 -9.96 -16.59
CA LEU A 159 21.79 -11.26 -16.44
C LEU A 159 20.72 -11.51 -17.51
N THR A 160 20.03 -10.47 -17.96
CA THR A 160 19.09 -10.59 -19.09
C THR A 160 19.78 -10.90 -20.43
N LEU A 161 21.12 -10.79 -20.50
CA LEU A 161 21.92 -11.11 -21.69
C LEU A 161 22.44 -12.56 -21.75
N ASP A 162 22.03 -13.40 -20.79
CA ASP A 162 22.21 -14.86 -20.74
C ASP A 162 23.66 -15.30 -21.05
N ASP A 163 24.62 -14.86 -20.22
CA ASP A 163 26.05 -15.12 -20.37
C ASP A 163 26.69 -15.75 -19.12
N ASP A 164 27.12 -17.00 -19.24
CA ASP A 164 27.85 -17.73 -18.21
C ASP A 164 29.07 -16.99 -17.65
N THR A 165 29.73 -16.21 -18.51
CA THR A 165 30.96 -15.47 -18.19
C THR A 165 30.67 -14.27 -17.31
N VAL A 166 29.49 -13.67 -17.47
CA VAL A 166 29.00 -12.52 -16.71
C VAL A 166 28.70 -12.91 -15.27
N ILE A 167 28.04 -14.06 -15.07
CA ILE A 167 27.67 -14.55 -13.73
C ILE A 167 28.94 -14.77 -12.88
N ALA A 168 29.99 -15.34 -13.48
CA ALA A 168 31.29 -15.51 -12.84
C ALA A 168 31.94 -14.18 -12.41
N LEU A 169 31.90 -13.18 -13.28
CA LEU A 169 32.44 -11.83 -13.03
C LEU A 169 31.65 -11.06 -11.97
N ILE A 170 30.33 -11.23 -11.94
CA ILE A 170 29.46 -10.64 -10.94
C ILE A 170 29.83 -11.21 -9.56
N VAL A 171 29.88 -12.53 -9.46
CA VAL A 171 30.18 -13.27 -8.23
C VAL A 171 31.60 -12.95 -7.72
N ALA A 172 32.60 -12.92 -8.60
CA ALA A 172 33.99 -12.63 -8.22
C ALA A 172 34.20 -11.20 -7.68
N LYS A 173 33.49 -10.19 -8.20
CA LYS A 173 33.56 -8.81 -7.71
C LYS A 173 32.87 -8.66 -6.35
N TYR A 174 31.77 -9.38 -6.11
CA TYR A 174 31.05 -9.34 -4.83
C TYR A 174 31.76 -10.08 -3.70
N LEU A 175 32.47 -11.18 -3.98
CA LEU A 175 33.33 -11.86 -2.99
C LEU A 175 34.42 -10.95 -2.38
N GLN A 176 34.78 -9.89 -3.10
CA GLN A 176 35.78 -8.92 -2.67
C GLN A 176 35.15 -7.64 -2.08
N ALA A 177 33.82 -7.55 -2.01
CA ALA A 177 33.09 -6.37 -1.54
C ALA A 177 32.91 -6.38 0.01
N PRO A 178 32.90 -5.20 0.67
CA PRO A 178 32.72 -5.10 2.12
C PRO A 178 31.40 -5.71 2.65
N PRO A 179 31.32 -6.12 3.94
CA PRO A 179 30.15 -6.78 4.54
C PRO A 179 28.81 -6.00 4.47
N GLN A 180 28.86 -4.70 4.20
CA GLN A 180 27.69 -3.84 4.07
C GLN A 180 26.81 -4.16 2.83
N TYR A 181 27.32 -4.93 1.86
CA TYR A 181 26.57 -5.37 0.66
C TYR A 181 25.76 -6.68 0.86
N ASN A 182 25.64 -7.17 2.10
CA ASN A 182 24.91 -8.40 2.44
C ASN A 182 23.41 -8.37 2.10
N ARG A 183 22.80 -7.18 1.99
CA ARG A 183 21.39 -7.01 1.61
C ARG A 183 21.20 -7.25 0.11
N LEU A 184 22.08 -6.68 -0.71
CA LEU A 184 22.14 -6.89 -2.16
C LEU A 184 22.36 -8.36 -2.56
N LEU A 185 23.21 -9.10 -1.84
CA LEU A 185 23.42 -10.55 -2.05
C LEU A 185 22.14 -11.38 -1.83
N LYS A 186 21.28 -10.93 -0.91
CA LYS A 186 19.99 -11.55 -0.62
C LYS A 186 18.97 -11.32 -1.74
N ASP A 187 18.96 -10.12 -2.30
CA ASP A 187 18.08 -9.74 -3.41
C ASP A 187 18.54 -10.37 -4.74
N LEU A 188 19.85 -10.41 -4.99
CA LEU A 188 20.45 -11.15 -6.11
C LEU A 188 20.12 -12.64 -6.04
N ARG A 189 20.18 -13.30 -4.88
CA ARG A 189 19.76 -14.70 -4.73
C ARG A 189 18.31 -14.94 -5.12
N HIS A 190 17.41 -14.01 -4.78
CA HIS A 190 16.00 -14.09 -5.11
C HIS A 190 15.73 -13.81 -6.60
N THR A 191 16.50 -12.91 -7.21
CA THR A 191 16.38 -12.48 -8.61
C THR A 191 17.03 -13.45 -9.58
N LEU A 192 18.15 -14.08 -9.19
CA LEU A 192 18.96 -14.98 -10.01
C LEU A 192 18.43 -16.41 -10.11
N GLN A 193 17.46 -16.83 -9.29
CA GLN A 193 17.10 -18.25 -9.15
C GLN A 193 18.35 -19.14 -9.09
N ILE A 194 19.29 -18.86 -8.16
CA ILE A 194 20.64 -19.44 -8.15
C ILE A 194 20.68 -20.97 -8.34
N ASP A 195 19.65 -21.70 -7.89
CA ASP A 195 19.50 -23.15 -8.10
C ASP A 195 19.41 -23.54 -9.59
N TRP A 196 18.77 -22.74 -10.45
CA TRP A 196 18.66 -22.93 -11.90
C TRP A 196 19.95 -22.59 -12.65
N ILE A 197 20.70 -21.59 -12.18
CA ILE A 197 21.98 -21.16 -12.77
C ILE A 197 23.10 -22.19 -12.49
N CYS A 198 23.13 -22.78 -11.29
CA CYS A 198 24.08 -23.85 -10.93
C CYS A 198 24.03 -25.05 -11.88
N GLU A 199 22.87 -25.32 -12.50
CA GLU A 199 22.69 -26.45 -13.41
C GLU A 199 23.23 -26.18 -14.82
N ASN A 200 23.31 -24.91 -15.25
CA ASN A 200 23.55 -24.53 -16.66
C ASN A 200 24.93 -23.92 -16.98
N LEU A 201 25.77 -23.61 -15.99
CA LEU A 201 27.11 -23.00 -16.20
C LEU A 201 28.26 -24.00 -16.46
N SER A 202 29.33 -23.52 -17.09
CA SER A 202 30.59 -24.28 -17.30
C SER A 202 31.34 -24.67 -16.00
N ASP A 203 32.08 -25.79 -16.03
CA ASP A 203 32.76 -26.39 -14.85
C ASP A 203 33.84 -25.52 -14.18
N ALA A 204 34.31 -24.46 -14.86
CA ALA A 204 35.22 -23.48 -14.27
C ALA A 204 34.47 -22.50 -13.37
N VAL A 205 33.31 -22.01 -13.83
CA VAL A 205 32.45 -21.08 -13.08
C VAL A 205 31.76 -21.78 -11.92
N LYS A 206 31.36 -23.04 -12.09
CA LYS A 206 30.81 -23.89 -11.00
C LYS A 206 31.75 -23.98 -9.80
N ARG A 207 33.08 -24.03 -10.02
CA ARG A 207 34.08 -24.11 -8.93
C ARG A 207 34.22 -22.81 -8.15
N ASP A 208 34.18 -21.66 -8.82
CA ASP A 208 34.24 -20.35 -8.16
C ASP A 208 32.91 -20.04 -7.43
N LEU A 209 31.77 -20.42 -8.02
CA LEU A 209 30.45 -20.32 -7.41
C LEU A 209 30.30 -21.26 -6.20
N ASP A 210 30.86 -22.48 -6.25
CA ASP A 210 30.88 -23.41 -5.12
C ASP A 210 31.72 -22.88 -3.96
N ALA A 211 32.81 -22.14 -4.21
CA ALA A 211 33.59 -21.52 -3.14
C ALA A 211 32.77 -20.44 -2.41
N VAL A 212 32.02 -19.60 -3.15
CA VAL A 212 31.10 -18.58 -2.61
C VAL A 212 29.92 -19.22 -1.88
N CYS A 213 29.34 -20.24 -2.50
CA CYS A 213 28.24 -21.00 -1.92
C CYS A 213 28.71 -21.75 -0.68
N THR A 214 29.97 -22.19 -0.59
CA THR A 214 30.54 -22.84 0.60
C THR A 214 30.71 -21.85 1.75
N GLU A 215 31.21 -20.63 1.51
CA GLU A 215 31.28 -19.56 2.52
C GLU A 215 29.88 -19.13 3.01
N LEU A 216 28.88 -19.05 2.12
CA LEU A 216 27.49 -18.74 2.47
C LEU A 216 26.72 -19.94 3.07
N ARG A 217 27.12 -21.18 2.74
CA ARG A 217 26.57 -22.45 3.28
C ARG A 217 26.98 -22.66 4.73
N GLU A 218 28.16 -22.18 5.14
CA GLU A 218 28.66 -22.26 6.53
C GLU A 218 27.86 -21.40 7.51
N GLU A 219 27.16 -20.34 7.05
CA GLU A 219 26.39 -19.45 7.93
C GLU A 219 24.87 -19.75 7.99
N TYR A 220 24.23 -20.35 6.97
CA TYR A 220 22.74 -20.42 6.92
C TYR A 220 22.07 -21.74 6.46
N HIS A 221 22.75 -22.90 6.50
CA HIS A 221 22.17 -24.26 6.47
C HIS A 221 20.99 -24.58 5.49
N LEU A 222 21.34 -25.20 4.33
CA LEU A 222 20.81 -26.48 3.74
C LEU A 222 20.51 -26.45 2.21
N PRO A 223 21.16 -27.31 1.39
CA PRO A 223 20.83 -27.58 -0.03
C PRO A 223 20.39 -29.03 -0.36
N MET A 224 19.87 -29.21 -1.60
CA MET A 224 19.29 -30.43 -2.24
C MET A 224 20.16 -31.71 -2.24
N GLU A 225 21.44 -31.61 -1.90
CA GLU A 225 22.38 -32.74 -1.82
C GLU A 225 22.00 -33.75 -0.72
N GLU A 226 21.16 -33.36 0.23
CA GLU A 226 20.58 -34.24 1.26
C GLU A 226 19.36 -35.05 0.81
N ILE A 227 18.87 -34.86 -0.43
CA ILE A 227 17.63 -35.50 -0.92
C ILE A 227 17.93 -36.73 -1.80
N PHE A 228 18.99 -36.72 -2.61
CA PHE A 228 19.34 -37.83 -3.51
C PHE A 228 20.83 -38.17 -3.46
N SER A 229 21.16 -39.45 -3.22
CA SER A 229 22.55 -39.91 -3.31
C SER A 229 23.08 -39.77 -4.74
N GLU A 230 24.39 -39.58 -4.86
CA GLU A 230 25.08 -39.46 -6.14
C GLU A 230 24.82 -40.68 -7.06
N GLU A 231 24.72 -41.87 -6.46
CA GLU A 231 24.35 -43.10 -7.16
C GLU A 231 22.89 -43.13 -7.65
N ALA A 232 21.94 -42.56 -6.89
CA ALA A 232 20.54 -42.46 -7.32
C ALA A 232 20.38 -41.49 -8.48
N ARG A 233 21.10 -40.36 -8.44
CA ARG A 233 21.16 -39.38 -9.54
C ARG A 233 21.78 -39.99 -10.80
N ALA A 234 22.88 -40.71 -10.65
CA ALA A 234 23.54 -41.39 -11.76
C ALA A 234 22.69 -42.54 -12.34
N GLN A 235 21.91 -43.24 -11.53
CA GLN A 235 21.02 -44.32 -11.98
C GLN A 235 19.80 -43.78 -12.76
N LEU A 236 19.18 -42.69 -12.28
CA LEU A 236 18.11 -41.99 -12.99
C LEU A 236 18.55 -41.52 -14.38
N ALA A 237 19.74 -40.90 -14.47
CA ALA A 237 20.31 -40.45 -15.73
C ALA A 237 20.59 -41.62 -16.71
N ARG A 238 21.06 -42.77 -16.20
CA ARG A 238 21.33 -43.98 -17.00
C ARG A 238 20.06 -44.70 -17.46
N ASP A 239 18.99 -44.68 -16.68
CA ASP A 239 17.73 -45.33 -17.05
C ASP A 239 16.85 -44.45 -17.94
N TRP A 240 16.99 -43.13 -17.86
CA TRP A 240 16.27 -42.15 -18.69
C TRP A 240 16.71 -42.15 -20.15
N SER A 241 17.98 -42.45 -20.42
CA SER A 241 18.57 -42.51 -21.77
C SER A 241 18.20 -43.75 -22.58
N LYS A 242 17.40 -44.69 -22.04
CA LYS A 242 16.94 -45.89 -22.73
C LYS A 242 15.52 -45.72 -23.29
N PRO A 243 15.21 -46.20 -24.50
CA PRO A 243 13.89 -46.07 -25.09
C PRO A 243 12.91 -47.03 -24.40
N ARG A 244 12.26 -46.56 -23.32
CA ARG A 244 11.24 -47.31 -22.58
C ARG A 244 9.83 -46.76 -22.81
N GLY A 245 8.83 -47.62 -22.70
CA GLY A 245 7.41 -47.22 -22.78
C GLY A 245 6.97 -46.39 -21.57
N LEU A 246 5.88 -45.63 -21.71
CA LEU A 246 5.36 -44.70 -20.69
C LEU A 246 5.11 -45.39 -19.33
N ALA A 247 4.63 -46.63 -19.35
CA ALA A 247 4.36 -47.43 -18.15
C ALA A 247 5.63 -47.78 -17.34
N GLU A 248 6.74 -48.05 -18.02
CA GLU A 248 8.02 -48.37 -17.35
C GLU A 248 8.65 -47.12 -16.74
N ARG A 249 8.51 -45.95 -17.37
CA ARG A 249 9.00 -44.68 -16.82
C ARG A 249 8.20 -44.24 -15.59
N ALA A 250 6.88 -44.40 -15.62
CA ALA A 250 6.01 -44.12 -14.47
C ALA A 250 6.30 -45.03 -13.27
N ALA A 251 6.60 -46.32 -13.51
CA ALA A 251 6.98 -47.27 -12.47
C ALA A 251 8.30 -46.91 -11.76
N ILE A 252 9.30 -46.43 -12.52
CA ILE A 252 10.60 -45.98 -11.98
C ILE A 252 10.40 -44.74 -11.09
N TYR A 253 9.61 -43.77 -11.54
CA TYR A 253 9.28 -42.58 -10.75
C TYR A 253 8.57 -42.92 -9.43
N ALA A 254 7.58 -43.81 -9.48
CA ALA A 254 6.85 -44.25 -8.28
C ALA A 254 7.74 -45.04 -7.30
N GLN A 255 8.75 -45.75 -7.79
CA GLN A 255 9.70 -46.50 -6.95
C GLN A 255 10.71 -45.57 -6.27
N VAL A 256 11.32 -44.65 -7.02
CA VAL A 256 12.28 -43.66 -6.49
C VAL A 256 11.62 -42.77 -5.42
N ALA A 257 10.38 -42.34 -5.67
CA ALA A 257 9.69 -41.44 -4.77
C ALA A 257 9.17 -42.14 -3.49
N ARG A 258 8.90 -43.46 -3.54
CA ARG A 258 8.61 -44.29 -2.35
C ARG A 258 9.84 -44.48 -1.45
N GLU A 259 11.00 -44.73 -2.03
CA GLU A 259 12.25 -44.88 -1.28
C GLU A 259 12.68 -43.59 -0.59
N ALA A 260 12.45 -42.43 -1.24
CA ALA A 260 12.71 -41.11 -0.66
C ALA A 260 11.78 -40.79 0.54
N VAL A 261 10.53 -41.22 0.49
CA VAL A 261 9.55 -41.03 1.58
C VAL A 261 9.79 -41.98 2.74
N GLY A 262 10.12 -43.25 2.47
CA GLY A 262 10.42 -44.26 3.49
C GLY A 262 11.64 -43.91 4.35
N ARG A 263 12.70 -43.33 3.76
CA ARG A 263 13.92 -42.94 4.50
C ARG A 263 13.75 -41.76 5.45
N ARG A 264 12.73 -40.91 5.25
CA ARG A 264 12.48 -39.70 6.08
C ARG A 264 11.38 -39.88 7.14
N GLY A 265 10.80 -41.08 7.28
CA GLY A 265 9.77 -41.35 8.29
C GLY A 265 8.47 -40.55 8.13
N LEU A 266 8.22 -40.01 6.92
CA LEU A 266 7.08 -39.14 6.61
C LEU A 266 5.71 -39.83 6.72
N GLU A 267 5.68 -41.17 6.80
CA GLU A 267 4.47 -41.96 7.07
C GLU A 267 3.81 -41.61 8.43
N THR A 268 4.59 -41.04 9.35
CA THR A 268 4.13 -40.63 10.69
C THR A 268 4.03 -39.10 10.89
N ALA A 269 4.37 -38.30 9.87
CA ALA A 269 4.40 -36.84 9.98
C ALA A 269 3.01 -36.21 9.73
N SER A 270 2.55 -35.36 10.66
CA SER A 270 1.20 -34.76 10.65
C SER A 270 1.08 -33.49 9.78
N SER A 271 2.12 -33.11 9.03
CA SER A 271 2.14 -31.87 8.25
C SER A 271 1.26 -31.95 6.99
N LYS A 272 0.70 -30.80 6.58
CA LYS A 272 -0.14 -30.66 5.36
C LYS A 272 0.61 -31.12 4.11
N PHE A 273 1.90 -30.78 4.02
CA PHE A 273 2.81 -31.19 2.96
C PHE A 273 3.02 -32.71 2.91
N ALA A 274 3.27 -33.37 4.05
CA ALA A 274 3.46 -34.83 4.11
C ALA A 274 2.22 -35.62 3.66
N ARG A 275 1.02 -35.16 4.04
CA ARG A 275 -0.26 -35.76 3.59
C ARG A 275 -0.53 -35.54 2.10
N GLN A 276 -0.12 -34.40 1.55
CA GLN A 276 -0.18 -34.14 0.12
C GLN A 276 0.77 -35.07 -0.64
N SER A 277 2.04 -35.13 -0.25
CA SER A 277 3.04 -35.97 -0.92
C SER A 277 2.67 -37.47 -0.90
N MET A 278 2.09 -37.98 0.19
CA MET A 278 1.61 -39.37 0.27
C MET A 278 0.40 -39.64 -0.66
N ARG A 279 -0.49 -38.68 -0.84
CA ARG A 279 -1.63 -38.79 -1.78
C ARG A 279 -1.16 -38.77 -3.24
N TRP A 280 -0.19 -37.93 -3.56
CA TRP A 280 0.45 -37.86 -4.88
C TRP A 280 1.15 -39.18 -5.24
N LEU A 281 1.86 -39.80 -4.30
CA LEU A 281 2.52 -41.08 -4.49
C LEU A 281 1.54 -42.23 -4.74
N ALA A 282 0.43 -42.25 -4.00
CA ALA A 282 -0.61 -43.26 -4.18
C ALA A 282 -1.29 -43.14 -5.56
N ALA A 283 -1.48 -41.92 -6.07
CA ALA A 283 -2.05 -41.67 -7.39
C ALA A 283 -1.11 -42.10 -8.52
N LEU A 284 0.19 -41.77 -8.41
CA LEU A 284 1.21 -42.18 -9.38
C LEU A 284 1.41 -43.70 -9.42
N ASP A 285 1.34 -44.37 -8.27
CA ASP A 285 1.44 -45.83 -8.19
C ASP A 285 0.18 -46.54 -8.73
N ALA A 286 -1.02 -46.02 -8.43
CA ALA A 286 -2.26 -46.53 -9.00
C ALA A 286 -2.28 -46.40 -10.53
N PHE A 287 -1.80 -45.28 -11.06
CA PHE A 287 -1.69 -45.02 -12.49
C PHE A 287 -0.63 -45.91 -13.18
N ALA A 288 0.56 -46.06 -12.58
CA ALA A 288 1.59 -46.96 -13.09
C ALA A 288 1.13 -48.43 -13.11
N GLN A 289 0.44 -48.88 -12.05
CA GLN A 289 -0.14 -50.22 -12.00
C GLN A 289 -1.30 -50.40 -12.97
N HIS A 290 -2.08 -49.35 -13.24
CA HIS A 290 -3.15 -49.38 -14.23
C HIS A 290 -2.57 -49.54 -15.64
N LEU A 291 -1.60 -48.69 -16.03
CA LEU A 291 -0.91 -48.77 -17.32
C LEU A 291 -0.19 -50.11 -17.53
N HIS A 292 0.39 -50.67 -16.46
CA HIS A 292 1.03 -51.99 -16.51
C HIS A 292 0.01 -53.13 -16.68
N ARG A 293 -1.15 -53.03 -16.02
CA ARG A 293 -2.24 -54.03 -16.12
C ARG A 293 -2.98 -53.99 -17.45
N THR A 294 -3.13 -52.82 -18.05
CA THR A 294 -3.92 -52.65 -19.28
C THR A 294 -3.10 -52.86 -20.56
N GLN A 295 -1.77 -53.04 -20.45
CA GLN A 295 -0.83 -53.18 -21.59
C GLN A 295 -1.11 -52.19 -22.73
N VAL A 296 -1.52 -50.96 -22.40
CA VAL A 296 -1.86 -49.96 -23.40
C VAL A 296 -0.57 -49.44 -24.02
N GLN A 297 -0.20 -49.99 -25.17
CA GLN A 297 0.62 -49.28 -26.13
C GLN A 297 -0.27 -48.25 -26.80
N VAL A 298 -0.21 -47.01 -26.32
CA VAL A 298 -1.00 -45.90 -26.86
C VAL A 298 -0.53 -45.63 -28.28
N SER A 299 -1.28 -46.09 -29.28
CA SER A 299 -1.15 -45.63 -30.66
C SER A 299 -2.13 -44.49 -30.94
N ARG A 300 -1.83 -43.69 -31.96
CA ARG A 300 -2.54 -42.47 -32.38
C ARG A 300 -4.07 -42.64 -32.52
N ASP A 301 -4.52 -43.84 -32.88
CA ASP A 301 -5.95 -44.19 -33.09
C ASP A 301 -6.73 -44.50 -31.79
N GLN A 302 -6.05 -44.71 -30.65
CA GLN A 302 -6.70 -45.03 -29.38
C GLN A 302 -6.96 -43.80 -28.50
N LEU A 303 -6.21 -42.71 -28.68
CA LEU A 303 -6.40 -41.44 -27.96
C LEU A 303 -7.75 -40.75 -28.29
N THR A 304 -8.32 -41.01 -29.47
CA THR A 304 -9.61 -40.47 -29.91
C THR A 304 -10.82 -41.17 -29.26
N LYS A 305 -10.59 -42.23 -28.47
CA LYS A 305 -11.64 -43.06 -27.84
C LYS A 305 -11.64 -43.01 -26.32
N LEU A 306 -10.84 -42.12 -25.70
CA LEU A 306 -10.81 -41.96 -24.24
C LEU A 306 -12.17 -41.44 -23.74
N ASP A 307 -12.66 -42.02 -22.65
CA ASP A 307 -13.82 -41.52 -21.93
C ASP A 307 -13.44 -40.35 -21.00
N ASP A 308 -14.44 -39.71 -20.37
CA ASP A 308 -14.23 -38.53 -19.51
C ASP A 308 -13.30 -38.80 -18.31
N ALA A 309 -13.06 -40.06 -17.96
CA ALA A 309 -12.10 -40.43 -16.92
C ALA A 309 -10.67 -40.50 -17.49
N GLY A 310 -10.49 -41.15 -18.65
CA GLY A 310 -9.22 -41.20 -19.37
C GLY A 310 -8.73 -39.83 -19.85
N ALA A 311 -9.64 -38.91 -20.18
CA ALA A 311 -9.30 -37.52 -20.51
C ALA A 311 -8.77 -36.73 -19.30
N ARG A 312 -9.37 -36.92 -18.11
CA ARG A 312 -8.93 -36.29 -16.84
C ARG A 312 -7.59 -36.83 -16.35
N GLU A 313 -7.31 -38.11 -16.59
CA GLU A 313 -6.02 -38.72 -16.24
C GLU A 313 -4.89 -38.27 -17.20
N LEU A 314 -5.20 -38.08 -18.49
CA LEU A 314 -4.27 -37.49 -19.46
C LEU A 314 -3.99 -36.00 -19.18
N GLU A 315 -5.01 -35.26 -18.74
CA GLU A 315 -4.93 -33.88 -18.28
C GLU A 315 -4.03 -33.76 -17.04
N THR A 316 -4.18 -34.69 -16.08
CA THR A 316 -3.31 -34.76 -14.90
C THR A 316 -1.85 -35.09 -15.27
N PHE A 317 -1.63 -36.00 -16.23
CA PHE A 317 -0.30 -36.32 -16.75
C PHE A 317 0.33 -35.11 -17.45
N LEU A 318 -0.42 -34.38 -18.29
CA LEU A 318 0.06 -33.18 -18.98
C LEU A 318 0.38 -32.05 -18.00
N ILE A 319 -0.43 -31.83 -16.98
CA ILE A 319 -0.18 -30.86 -15.89
C ILE A 319 1.10 -31.22 -15.12
N VAL A 320 1.30 -32.49 -14.78
CA VAL A 320 2.51 -32.95 -14.07
C VAL A 320 3.75 -32.83 -14.95
N THR A 321 3.65 -33.16 -16.24
CA THR A 321 4.78 -33.07 -17.18
C THR A 321 5.15 -31.62 -17.48
N ALA A 322 4.15 -30.74 -17.62
CA ALA A 322 4.30 -29.30 -17.75
C ALA A 322 4.93 -28.62 -16.52
N THR A 323 4.50 -29.00 -15.32
CA THR A 323 5.01 -28.43 -14.07
C THR A 323 6.46 -28.87 -13.81
N LEU A 324 6.85 -30.05 -14.32
CA LEU A 324 8.23 -30.55 -14.26
C LEU A 324 9.11 -30.05 -15.41
N ALA A 325 8.54 -29.57 -16.53
CA ALA A 325 9.25 -29.21 -17.75
C ALA A 325 9.28 -27.70 -18.01
N GLY A 326 9.54 -26.89 -16.97
CA GLY A 326 9.73 -25.44 -17.08
C GLY A 326 10.98 -25.02 -17.89
N GLY A 327 11.08 -25.45 -19.16
CA GLY A 327 12.14 -25.06 -20.08
C GLY A 327 12.34 -26.05 -21.24
N SER A 328 11.80 -25.74 -22.43
CA SER A 328 12.56 -25.75 -23.69
C SER A 328 11.67 -25.42 -24.90
N ARG A 329 12.19 -24.60 -25.82
CA ARG A 329 11.56 -24.16 -27.08
C ARG A 329 11.45 -25.24 -28.17
N ASP A 330 11.99 -26.43 -27.95
CA ASP A 330 12.22 -27.41 -29.03
C ASP A 330 11.07 -28.42 -29.25
N TYR A 331 9.99 -28.36 -28.48
CA TYR A 331 8.88 -29.32 -28.59
C TYR A 331 7.85 -29.02 -29.70
N HIS A 332 7.96 -27.88 -30.40
CA HIS A 332 7.00 -27.45 -31.41
C HIS A 332 6.88 -28.39 -32.64
N THR A 333 7.92 -29.17 -32.94
CA THR A 333 8.02 -29.97 -34.17
C THR A 333 7.59 -31.43 -34.04
N GLU A 334 7.62 -32.04 -32.84
CA GLU A 334 7.23 -33.45 -32.65
C GLU A 334 5.75 -33.64 -32.22
N ILE A 335 5.09 -32.59 -31.72
CA ILE A 335 3.72 -32.64 -31.17
C ILE A 335 2.62 -32.46 -32.24
N GLN A 336 2.97 -32.24 -33.53
CA GLN A 336 2.01 -32.27 -34.65
C GLN A 336 1.29 -33.63 -34.83
N SER A 337 1.61 -34.63 -34.00
CA SER A 337 1.01 -35.96 -34.04
C SER A 337 -0.18 -36.19 -33.08
N VAL A 338 -0.50 -35.25 -32.18
CA VAL A 338 -1.63 -35.36 -31.23
C VAL A 338 -2.85 -34.59 -31.75
N SER A 339 -4.07 -35.11 -31.52
CA SER A 339 -5.30 -34.60 -32.18
C SER A 339 -5.54 -33.09 -31.98
N ASP A 340 -6.12 -32.45 -32.99
CA ASP A 340 -6.42 -31.01 -33.04
C ASP A 340 -7.17 -30.48 -31.80
N ARG A 341 -7.95 -31.32 -31.13
CA ARG A 341 -8.66 -30.99 -29.87
C ARG A 341 -7.75 -30.83 -28.65
N VAL A 342 -6.72 -31.66 -28.55
CA VAL A 342 -5.73 -31.61 -27.46
C VAL A 342 -4.74 -30.49 -27.74
N VAL A 343 -4.37 -30.27 -29.00
CA VAL A 343 -3.59 -29.11 -29.43
C VAL A 343 -4.34 -27.80 -29.15
N ALA A 344 -5.66 -27.73 -29.36
CA ALA A 344 -6.45 -26.54 -29.03
C ALA A 344 -6.50 -26.25 -27.51
N LEU A 345 -6.68 -27.29 -26.68
CA LEU A 345 -6.64 -27.16 -25.22
C LEU A 345 -5.24 -26.84 -24.68
N TRP A 346 -4.19 -27.30 -25.36
CA TRP A 346 -2.80 -27.03 -25.00
C TRP A 346 -2.33 -25.66 -25.48
N LYS A 347 -2.82 -25.17 -26.63
CA LYS A 347 -2.65 -23.78 -27.10
C LYS A 347 -3.31 -22.77 -26.16
N LEU A 348 -4.51 -23.08 -25.66
CA LEU A 348 -5.15 -22.35 -24.56
C LEU A 348 -4.29 -22.30 -23.28
N TRP A 349 -3.49 -23.35 -23.03
CA TRP A 349 -2.64 -23.48 -21.85
C TRP A 349 -1.26 -22.80 -22.00
N LEU A 350 -0.77 -22.60 -23.24
CA LEU A 350 0.48 -21.91 -23.58
C LEU A 350 0.35 -20.39 -23.77
N ALA A 351 -0.88 -19.85 -23.76
CA ALA A 351 -1.19 -18.45 -24.11
C ALA A 351 -0.69 -17.38 -23.10
N ASP A 352 0.25 -17.71 -22.21
CA ASP A 352 0.97 -16.79 -21.30
C ASP A 352 2.50 -17.03 -21.29
N ASP A 353 3.07 -17.74 -22.28
CA ASP A 353 4.51 -17.60 -22.55
C ASP A 353 4.72 -16.24 -23.25
N PRO A 354 5.58 -15.34 -22.71
CA PRO A 354 5.86 -14.03 -23.30
C PRO A 354 6.49 -14.08 -24.72
N PHE A 355 6.71 -15.27 -25.28
CA PHE A 355 7.14 -15.50 -26.65
C PHE A 355 6.06 -16.07 -27.61
N VAL A 356 4.80 -16.20 -27.18
CA VAL A 356 3.70 -16.61 -28.08
C VAL A 356 3.15 -15.38 -28.83
N PRO A 357 3.04 -15.41 -30.17
CA PRO A 357 2.60 -14.25 -30.95
C PRO A 357 1.08 -13.98 -30.85
N ASP A 358 0.68 -12.75 -31.18
CA ASP A 358 -0.70 -12.24 -31.12
C ASP A 358 -1.71 -12.99 -32.03
N ASP A 359 -1.22 -13.86 -32.91
CA ASP A 359 -1.99 -14.67 -33.86
C ASP A 359 -2.79 -15.82 -33.20
N LEU A 360 -2.58 -16.11 -31.91
CA LEU A 360 -3.38 -17.08 -31.16
C LEU A 360 -4.79 -16.56 -30.78
N GLY A 361 -5.00 -15.23 -30.80
CA GLY A 361 -6.30 -14.61 -30.55
C GLY A 361 -7.37 -15.06 -31.56
N ASP A 362 -6.96 -15.26 -32.81
CA ASP A 362 -7.84 -15.76 -33.88
C ASP A 362 -8.20 -17.26 -33.70
N GLU A 363 -7.31 -18.06 -33.10
CA GLU A 363 -7.59 -19.48 -32.79
C GLU A 363 -8.45 -19.66 -31.52
N ILE A 364 -8.35 -18.75 -30.55
CA ILE A 364 -9.24 -18.69 -29.38
C ILE A 364 -10.63 -18.19 -29.79
N ALA A 365 -10.71 -17.19 -30.68
CA ALA A 365 -11.97 -16.77 -31.31
C ALA A 365 -12.61 -17.92 -32.11
N ALA A 366 -11.82 -18.81 -32.72
CA ALA A 366 -12.30 -19.99 -33.43
C ALA A 366 -12.92 -21.09 -32.53
N LEU A 367 -12.61 -21.12 -31.23
CA LEU A 367 -13.33 -21.97 -30.26
C LEU A 367 -14.75 -21.45 -29.96
N GLY A 368 -14.96 -20.14 -30.14
CA GLY A 368 -16.25 -19.45 -30.15
C GLY A 368 -17.07 -19.54 -28.86
N ALA A 369 -18.32 -19.07 -28.94
CA ALA A 369 -19.31 -19.09 -27.85
C ALA A 369 -19.51 -20.47 -27.19
N ALA A 370 -19.18 -21.56 -27.90
CA ALA A 370 -19.39 -22.93 -27.44
C ALA A 370 -18.47 -23.34 -26.26
N ALA A 371 -17.32 -22.68 -26.11
CA ALA A 371 -16.38 -22.94 -25.01
C ALA A 371 -16.75 -22.20 -23.71
N ILE A 372 -17.50 -21.09 -23.82
CA ILE A 372 -17.81 -20.18 -22.71
C ILE A 372 -18.46 -20.91 -21.51
N PRO A 373 -19.52 -21.73 -21.67
CA PRO A 373 -20.15 -22.39 -20.53
C PRO A 373 -19.23 -23.38 -19.80
N ARG A 374 -18.30 -24.02 -20.54
CA ARG A 374 -17.38 -25.00 -19.95
C ARG A 374 -16.27 -24.32 -19.16
N LEU A 375 -15.68 -23.27 -19.72
CA LEU A 375 -14.68 -22.47 -19.03
C LEU A 375 -15.28 -21.81 -17.79
N ALA A 376 -16.49 -21.26 -17.90
CA ALA A 376 -17.16 -20.64 -16.76
C ALA A 376 -17.41 -21.63 -15.61
N ALA A 377 -17.78 -22.88 -15.93
CA ALA A 377 -17.97 -23.93 -14.92
C ALA A 377 -16.67 -24.35 -14.20
N MET A 378 -15.51 -24.15 -14.83
CA MET A 378 -14.20 -24.41 -14.22
C MET A 378 -13.81 -23.33 -13.19
N VAL A 379 -14.35 -22.12 -13.33
CA VAL A 379 -14.13 -21.04 -12.37
C VAL A 379 -14.98 -21.31 -11.13
N GLN A 380 -14.31 -21.61 -10.02
CA GLN A 380 -14.92 -21.80 -8.71
C GLN A 380 -14.40 -20.68 -7.80
N PRO A 381 -15.07 -19.53 -7.71
CA PRO A 381 -14.54 -18.34 -7.02
C PRO A 381 -14.19 -18.60 -5.55
N GLU A 382 -14.91 -19.51 -4.89
CA GLU A 382 -14.68 -19.91 -3.50
C GLU A 382 -13.50 -20.88 -3.30
N HIS A 383 -13.00 -21.49 -4.38
CA HIS A 383 -11.99 -22.53 -4.34
C HIS A 383 -10.90 -22.30 -5.38
N PHE A 384 -9.72 -21.91 -4.90
CA PHE A 384 -8.59 -21.73 -5.80
C PHE A 384 -8.23 -23.00 -6.55
N THR A 385 -8.20 -22.89 -7.89
CA THR A 385 -7.55 -23.84 -8.77
C THR A 385 -6.84 -23.08 -9.88
N TRP A 386 -5.63 -23.53 -10.25
CA TRP A 386 -4.90 -22.98 -11.40
C TRP A 386 -5.72 -23.05 -12.69
N GLY A 387 -6.53 -24.11 -12.86
CA GLY A 387 -7.44 -24.24 -14.00
C GLY A 387 -8.56 -23.19 -13.98
N GLY A 388 -9.10 -22.87 -12.80
CA GLY A 388 -10.13 -21.84 -12.63
C GLY A 388 -9.61 -20.44 -12.87
N GLU A 389 -8.42 -20.07 -12.38
CA GLU A 389 -7.86 -18.73 -12.65
C GLU A 389 -7.58 -18.56 -14.15
N ARG A 390 -6.98 -19.58 -14.80
CA ARG A 390 -6.70 -19.53 -16.25
C ARG A 390 -7.97 -19.52 -17.09
N ALA A 391 -9.01 -20.22 -16.65
CA ALA A 391 -10.31 -20.17 -17.30
C ALA A 391 -10.91 -18.75 -17.20
N ALA A 392 -10.78 -18.08 -16.05
CA ALA A 392 -11.25 -16.71 -15.87
C ALA A 392 -10.51 -15.72 -16.79
N THR A 393 -9.17 -15.77 -16.84
CA THR A 393 -8.38 -14.88 -17.72
C THR A 393 -8.63 -15.16 -19.20
N THR A 394 -8.83 -16.42 -19.59
CA THR A 394 -9.23 -16.80 -20.95
C THR A 394 -10.59 -16.24 -21.32
N LEU A 395 -11.57 -16.30 -20.40
CA LEU A 395 -12.90 -15.76 -20.62
C LEU A 395 -12.87 -14.23 -20.79
N ALA A 396 -12.00 -13.51 -20.08
CA ALA A 396 -11.75 -12.10 -20.32
C ALA A 396 -11.18 -11.82 -21.73
N LYS A 397 -10.21 -12.63 -22.19
CA LYS A 397 -9.69 -12.56 -23.57
C LYS A 397 -10.80 -12.80 -24.61
N ILE A 398 -11.67 -13.80 -24.40
CA ILE A 398 -12.82 -14.09 -25.28
C ILE A 398 -13.84 -12.94 -25.27
N ALA A 399 -14.14 -12.36 -24.11
CA ALA A 399 -15.06 -11.23 -24.00
C ALA A 399 -14.55 -10.00 -24.78
N ARG A 400 -13.24 -9.73 -24.73
CA ARG A 400 -12.60 -8.67 -25.53
C ARG A 400 -12.67 -8.92 -27.03
N ALA A 401 -12.42 -10.17 -27.46
CA ALA A 401 -12.42 -10.53 -28.89
C ALA A 401 -13.83 -10.62 -29.49
N THR A 402 -14.80 -11.11 -28.72
CA THR A 402 -16.18 -11.40 -29.19
C THR A 402 -17.26 -10.94 -28.19
N PRO A 403 -17.41 -9.62 -27.95
CA PRO A 403 -18.31 -9.12 -26.90
C PRO A 403 -19.77 -9.55 -27.08
N GLN A 404 -20.26 -9.61 -28.32
CA GLN A 404 -21.65 -9.97 -28.60
C GLN A 404 -21.97 -11.43 -28.23
N ASP A 405 -21.02 -12.34 -28.46
CA ASP A 405 -21.15 -13.76 -28.16
C ASP A 405 -20.91 -14.09 -26.67
N ALA A 406 -20.21 -13.19 -25.98
CA ALA A 406 -19.84 -13.32 -24.58
C ALA A 406 -20.84 -12.69 -23.60
N ALA A 407 -21.97 -12.14 -24.06
CA ALA A 407 -22.95 -11.44 -23.22
C ALA A 407 -23.43 -12.24 -21.98
N MET A 408 -23.49 -13.58 -22.08
CA MET A 408 -23.85 -14.45 -20.96
C MET A 408 -22.86 -14.43 -19.79
N LEU A 409 -21.65 -13.91 -19.99
CA LEU A 409 -20.65 -13.77 -18.93
C LEU A 409 -20.92 -12.60 -17.99
N ALA A 410 -21.71 -11.59 -18.37
CA ALA A 410 -21.99 -10.44 -17.50
C ALA A 410 -22.51 -10.83 -16.10
N PRO A 411 -23.59 -11.62 -15.96
CA PRO A 411 -24.06 -12.04 -14.62
C PRO A 411 -23.07 -12.94 -13.88
N ILE A 412 -22.29 -13.76 -14.62
CA ILE A 412 -21.29 -14.66 -14.04
C ILE A 412 -20.11 -13.86 -13.45
N ALA A 413 -19.63 -12.86 -14.18
CA ALA A 413 -18.57 -11.98 -13.73
C ALA A 413 -19.00 -11.17 -12.50
N VAL A 414 -20.23 -10.62 -12.50
CA VAL A 414 -20.80 -9.95 -11.33
C VAL A 414 -20.84 -10.89 -10.11
N GLU A 415 -21.25 -12.15 -10.30
CA GLU A 415 -21.27 -13.16 -9.24
C GLU A 415 -19.85 -13.43 -8.69
N TRP A 416 -18.85 -13.58 -9.56
CA TRP A 416 -17.46 -13.79 -9.13
C TRP A 416 -16.96 -12.67 -8.22
N LEU A 417 -17.30 -11.42 -8.56
CA LEU A 417 -16.93 -10.24 -7.77
C LEU A 417 -17.55 -10.24 -6.35
N ALA A 418 -18.58 -11.04 -6.10
CA ALA A 418 -19.21 -11.16 -4.79
C ALA A 418 -18.47 -12.11 -3.82
N HIS A 419 -17.58 -12.96 -4.32
CA HIS A 419 -16.93 -14.00 -3.51
C HIS A 419 -15.60 -13.56 -2.90
N ASP A 420 -15.16 -14.32 -1.88
CA ASP A 420 -13.80 -14.22 -1.34
C ASP A 420 -12.81 -14.97 -2.24
N ALA A 421 -12.70 -14.50 -3.49
CA ALA A 421 -11.83 -15.06 -4.51
C ALA A 421 -10.43 -14.43 -4.48
N ILE A 422 -9.48 -15.07 -5.15
CA ILE A 422 -8.15 -14.49 -5.38
C ILE A 422 -8.29 -13.31 -6.35
N ASP A 423 -7.51 -12.26 -6.11
CA ASP A 423 -7.53 -10.99 -6.86
C ASP A 423 -7.57 -11.19 -8.37
N MET A 424 -6.83 -12.16 -8.92
CA MET A 424 -6.79 -12.38 -10.37
C MET A 424 -8.11 -12.88 -10.98
N ILE A 425 -8.95 -13.61 -10.23
CA ILE A 425 -10.30 -13.98 -10.68
C ILE A 425 -11.23 -12.75 -10.64
N LEU A 426 -11.03 -11.88 -9.64
CA LEU A 426 -11.80 -10.64 -9.50
C LEU A 426 -11.45 -9.65 -10.62
N GLU A 427 -10.16 -9.51 -10.94
CA GLU A 427 -9.67 -8.73 -12.07
C GLU A 427 -10.22 -9.26 -13.39
N ALA A 428 -10.17 -10.58 -13.62
CA ALA A 428 -10.78 -11.18 -14.80
C ALA A 428 -12.29 -10.93 -14.89
N GLY A 429 -12.99 -10.96 -13.76
CA GLY A 429 -14.41 -10.58 -13.67
C GLY A 429 -14.65 -9.13 -14.09
N ARG A 430 -13.88 -8.19 -13.56
CA ARG A 430 -13.92 -6.77 -13.95
C ARG A 430 -13.65 -6.59 -15.44
N ASP A 431 -12.59 -7.21 -15.95
CA ASP A 431 -12.18 -7.15 -17.36
C ASP A 431 -13.29 -7.63 -18.30
N ILE A 432 -13.99 -8.71 -17.93
CA ILE A 432 -15.15 -9.20 -18.68
C ILE A 432 -16.24 -8.12 -18.73
N LEU A 433 -16.58 -7.48 -17.60
CA LEU A 433 -17.62 -6.45 -17.58
C LEU A 433 -17.27 -5.25 -18.45
N VAL A 434 -16.02 -4.79 -18.39
CA VAL A 434 -15.50 -3.70 -19.23
C VAL A 434 -15.54 -4.08 -20.71
N ALA A 435 -15.07 -5.29 -21.05
CA ALA A 435 -15.06 -5.78 -22.43
C ALA A 435 -16.48 -5.90 -23.04
N LEU A 436 -17.47 -6.27 -22.23
CA LEU A 436 -18.87 -6.34 -22.65
C LEU A 436 -19.53 -4.96 -22.81
N GLY A 437 -18.93 -3.91 -22.25
CA GLY A 437 -19.39 -2.52 -22.36
C GLY A 437 -20.83 -2.34 -21.89
N GLU A 438 -21.66 -1.67 -22.71
CA GLU A 438 -23.08 -1.41 -22.39
C GLU A 438 -23.86 -2.67 -21.99
N THR A 439 -23.54 -3.83 -22.58
CA THR A 439 -24.24 -5.10 -22.34
C THR A 439 -24.13 -5.59 -20.89
N SER A 440 -23.11 -5.16 -20.15
CA SER A 440 -22.93 -5.55 -18.75
C SER A 440 -23.69 -4.67 -17.76
N LEU A 441 -24.19 -3.50 -18.17
CA LEU A 441 -24.77 -2.51 -17.26
C LEU A 441 -26.00 -3.02 -16.52
N ASP A 442 -26.88 -3.79 -17.16
CA ASP A 442 -28.06 -4.37 -16.50
C ASP A 442 -27.66 -5.38 -15.40
N ALA A 443 -26.59 -6.14 -15.61
CA ALA A 443 -26.08 -7.08 -14.61
C ALA A 443 -25.44 -6.34 -13.42
N ILE A 444 -24.72 -5.24 -13.69
CA ILE A 444 -24.16 -4.37 -12.64
C ILE A 444 -25.28 -3.70 -11.85
N ALA A 445 -26.28 -3.14 -12.53
CA ALA A 445 -27.43 -2.47 -11.92
C ALA A 445 -28.21 -3.40 -10.98
N ALA A 446 -28.31 -4.70 -11.33
CA ALA A 446 -29.00 -5.68 -10.50
C ALA A 446 -28.35 -5.89 -9.11
N VAL A 447 -27.06 -5.56 -8.96
CA VAL A 447 -26.32 -5.73 -7.70
C VAL A 447 -25.85 -4.42 -7.08
N MET A 448 -25.90 -3.29 -7.78
CA MET A 448 -25.68 -1.94 -7.25
C MET A 448 -26.97 -1.45 -6.59
N PRO A 449 -27.32 -1.95 -5.39
CA PRO A 449 -26.90 -1.31 -4.14
C PRO A 449 -26.47 -2.32 -3.05
N GLY A 450 -25.74 -3.36 -3.46
CA GLY A 450 -25.35 -4.49 -2.63
C GLY A 450 -24.47 -4.09 -1.44
N GLN A 451 -24.56 -4.84 -0.34
CA GLN A 451 -23.77 -4.56 0.87
C GLN A 451 -22.33 -5.09 0.82
N ASN A 452 -21.96 -5.77 -0.27
CA ASN A 452 -20.61 -6.30 -0.42
C ASN A 452 -19.64 -5.20 -0.87
N SER A 453 -18.96 -4.60 0.11
CA SER A 453 -17.99 -3.52 -0.11
C SER A 453 -16.89 -3.90 -1.11
N ARG A 454 -16.39 -5.14 -1.09
CA ARG A 454 -15.37 -5.59 -2.04
C ARG A 454 -15.92 -5.64 -3.46
N GLN A 455 -17.10 -6.22 -3.65
CA GLN A 455 -17.76 -6.28 -4.95
C GLN A 455 -17.94 -4.87 -5.53
N GLN A 456 -18.38 -3.92 -4.71
CA GLN A 456 -18.56 -2.52 -5.10
C GLN A 456 -17.26 -1.86 -5.61
N ILE A 457 -16.10 -2.16 -5.03
CA ILE A 457 -14.80 -1.63 -5.49
C ILE A 457 -14.56 -2.00 -6.96
N TYR A 458 -14.71 -3.29 -7.30
CA TYR A 458 -14.51 -3.77 -8.66
C TYR A 458 -15.60 -3.27 -9.62
N LEU A 459 -16.85 -3.17 -9.16
CA LEU A 459 -17.95 -2.63 -9.96
C LEU A 459 -17.77 -1.13 -10.26
N LEU A 460 -17.34 -0.33 -9.30
CA LEU A 460 -17.01 1.09 -9.51
C LEU A 460 -15.87 1.23 -10.52
N GLY A 461 -14.82 0.43 -10.35
CA GLY A 461 -13.70 0.40 -11.30
C GLY A 461 -14.10 -0.07 -12.69
N ALA A 462 -15.10 -0.95 -12.83
CA ALA A 462 -15.65 -1.35 -14.13
C ALA A 462 -16.51 -0.24 -14.74
N LEU A 463 -17.38 0.39 -13.95
CA LEU A 463 -18.26 1.47 -14.40
C LEU A 463 -17.47 2.68 -14.92
N GLY A 464 -16.35 3.03 -14.28
CA GLY A 464 -15.44 4.08 -14.74
C GLY A 464 -14.88 3.84 -16.16
N ASP A 465 -14.70 2.57 -16.53
CA ASP A 465 -14.10 2.14 -17.80
C ASP A 465 -15.15 1.77 -18.86
N ILE A 466 -16.44 1.84 -18.54
CA ILE A 466 -17.55 1.63 -19.48
C ILE A 466 -18.12 3.01 -19.84
N PRO A 467 -17.67 3.67 -20.92
CA PRO A 467 -17.91 5.10 -21.17
C PRO A 467 -19.29 5.36 -21.75
N TYR A 468 -20.35 4.96 -21.04
CA TYR A 468 -21.74 5.14 -21.43
C TYR A 468 -22.47 5.99 -20.40
N ALA A 469 -23.43 6.79 -20.86
CA ALA A 469 -24.28 7.58 -19.97
C ALA A 469 -24.99 6.72 -18.90
N GLY A 470 -25.26 5.44 -19.20
CA GLY A 470 -25.80 4.50 -18.23
C GLY A 470 -24.89 4.24 -17.03
N SER A 471 -23.56 4.18 -17.23
CA SER A 471 -22.60 3.99 -16.14
C SER A 471 -22.62 5.16 -15.17
N ALA A 472 -22.60 6.38 -15.72
CA ALA A 472 -22.72 7.61 -14.93
C ALA A 472 -24.04 7.64 -14.15
N GLN A 473 -25.16 7.30 -14.78
CA GLN A 473 -26.45 7.28 -14.13
C GLN A 473 -26.49 6.28 -12.96
N LEU A 474 -25.94 5.08 -13.13
CA LEU A 474 -25.88 4.07 -12.05
C LEU A 474 -25.07 4.56 -10.84
N ILE A 475 -23.96 5.26 -11.07
CA ILE A 475 -23.18 5.86 -9.97
C ILE A 475 -23.99 6.98 -9.30
N LEU A 476 -24.62 7.85 -10.10
CA LEU A 476 -25.37 9.00 -9.60
C LEU A 476 -26.64 8.61 -8.83
N ASP A 477 -27.34 7.56 -9.24
CA ASP A 477 -28.52 7.01 -8.56
C ASP A 477 -28.19 6.50 -7.14
N HIS A 478 -26.93 6.13 -6.90
CA HIS A 478 -26.43 5.61 -5.63
C HIS A 478 -25.37 6.49 -4.96
N LEU A 479 -25.21 7.74 -5.45
CA LEU A 479 -24.10 8.64 -5.09
C LEU A 479 -23.90 8.77 -3.59
N GLU A 480 -24.97 9.02 -2.82
CA GLU A 480 -24.85 9.22 -1.38
C GLU A 480 -24.26 8.00 -0.66
N SER A 481 -24.70 6.80 -1.03
CA SER A 481 -24.24 5.55 -0.43
C SER A 481 -22.81 5.21 -0.83
N LEU A 482 -22.45 5.50 -2.09
CA LEU A 482 -21.12 5.26 -2.63
C LEU A 482 -20.10 6.23 -2.02
N LEU A 483 -20.47 7.51 -1.83
CA LEU A 483 -19.61 8.47 -1.13
C LEU A 483 -19.43 8.20 0.37
N ILE A 484 -20.28 7.36 0.99
CA ILE A 484 -20.08 6.89 2.37
C ILE A 484 -19.14 5.67 2.41
N ALA A 485 -19.22 4.81 1.39
CA ALA A 485 -18.50 3.54 1.38
C ALA A 485 -17.14 3.62 0.69
N HIS A 486 -17.03 4.43 -0.37
CA HIS A 486 -15.96 4.42 -1.38
C HIS A 486 -15.80 5.82 -2.03
N ASP A 487 -15.56 6.87 -1.25
CA ASP A 487 -15.56 8.26 -1.74
C ASP A 487 -14.61 8.51 -2.92
N GLU A 488 -13.31 8.23 -2.76
CA GLU A 488 -12.29 8.43 -3.79
C GLU A 488 -12.54 7.58 -5.03
N LEU A 489 -12.93 6.31 -4.85
CA LEU A 489 -13.25 5.44 -5.99
C LEU A 489 -14.48 5.93 -6.75
N THR A 490 -15.45 6.53 -6.07
CA THR A 490 -16.63 7.15 -6.71
C THR A 490 -16.23 8.37 -7.52
N PHE A 491 -15.37 9.24 -6.96
CA PHE A 491 -14.84 10.40 -7.67
C PHE A 491 -14.01 9.98 -8.87
N ASN A 492 -13.10 9.02 -8.71
CA ASN A 492 -12.29 8.46 -9.78
C ASN A 492 -13.18 7.88 -10.89
N ALA A 493 -14.20 7.07 -10.57
CA ALA A 493 -15.09 6.51 -11.58
C ALA A 493 -15.86 7.60 -12.37
N LEU A 494 -16.33 8.66 -11.71
CA LEU A 494 -17.01 9.78 -12.38
C LEU A 494 -16.05 10.63 -13.21
N ARG A 495 -14.84 10.86 -12.70
CA ARG A 495 -13.72 11.52 -13.38
C ARG A 495 -13.37 10.78 -14.67
N ASP A 496 -13.21 9.47 -14.55
CA ASP A 496 -12.89 8.53 -15.62
C ASP A 496 -13.96 8.48 -16.72
N LEU A 497 -15.23 8.59 -16.35
CA LEU A 497 -16.35 8.72 -17.29
C LEU A 497 -16.37 10.07 -18.01
N GLY A 498 -15.91 11.14 -17.36
CA GLY A 498 -15.86 12.48 -17.96
C GLY A 498 -17.24 13.14 -18.16
N CYS A 499 -18.29 12.69 -17.48
CA CYS A 499 -19.67 13.07 -17.78
C CYS A 499 -20.11 14.43 -17.19
N ALA A 500 -20.72 15.29 -18.00
CA ALA A 500 -21.30 16.57 -17.54
C ALA A 500 -22.41 16.39 -16.48
N SER A 501 -23.14 15.27 -16.52
CA SER A 501 -24.25 14.98 -15.58
C SER A 501 -23.80 14.86 -14.13
N ALA A 502 -22.51 14.60 -13.87
CA ALA A 502 -21.96 14.50 -12.54
C ALA A 502 -21.59 15.86 -11.92
N ILE A 503 -21.48 16.93 -12.72
CA ILE A 503 -21.01 18.25 -12.25
C ILE A 503 -21.89 18.80 -11.13
N GLU A 504 -23.20 18.94 -11.35
CA GLU A 504 -24.08 19.56 -10.34
C GLU A 504 -24.26 18.68 -9.08
N PRO A 505 -24.43 17.33 -9.18
CA PRO A 505 -24.44 16.46 -8.00
C PRO A 505 -23.14 16.55 -7.17
N LEU A 506 -21.98 16.56 -7.81
CA LEU A 506 -20.69 16.69 -7.12
C LEU A 506 -20.50 18.09 -6.53
N ARG A 507 -20.96 19.14 -7.24
CA ARG A 507 -20.94 20.52 -6.76
C ARG A 507 -21.80 20.70 -5.52
N ALA A 508 -22.93 20.00 -5.42
CA ALA A 508 -23.77 19.97 -4.23
C ALA A 508 -23.12 19.26 -3.02
N GLU A 509 -22.18 18.33 -3.28
CA GLU A 509 -21.40 17.64 -2.24
C GLU A 509 -20.07 18.36 -1.93
N ARG A 510 -19.68 19.36 -2.73
CA ARG A 510 -18.41 20.08 -2.60
C ARG A 510 -18.28 20.75 -1.24
N VAL A 511 -17.13 20.54 -0.63
CA VAL A 511 -16.63 21.37 0.46
C VAL A 511 -15.22 21.81 0.12
N SER A 512 -14.91 23.08 0.37
CA SER A 512 -13.59 23.65 0.08
C SER A 512 -12.47 22.87 0.77
N GLY A 513 -11.37 22.64 0.03
CA GLY A 513 -10.16 21.95 0.51
C GLY A 513 -10.17 20.43 0.36
N GLU A 514 -11.17 19.84 -0.30
CA GLU A 514 -11.14 18.42 -0.68
C GLU A 514 -10.53 18.24 -2.07
N VAL A 515 -9.23 17.92 -2.09
CA VAL A 515 -8.39 17.84 -3.30
C VAL A 515 -9.02 16.98 -4.40
N VAL A 516 -9.37 15.73 -4.11
CA VAL A 516 -9.83 14.78 -5.13
C VAL A 516 -11.17 15.23 -5.75
N LEU A 517 -12.07 15.78 -4.93
CA LEU A 517 -13.35 16.30 -5.40
C LEU A 517 -13.18 17.59 -6.22
N ASP A 518 -12.34 18.51 -5.75
CA ASP A 518 -12.06 19.77 -6.43
C ASP A 518 -11.39 19.54 -7.79
N GLU A 519 -10.41 18.63 -7.87
CA GLU A 519 -9.79 18.19 -9.13
C GLU A 519 -10.80 17.52 -10.07
N THR A 520 -11.66 16.64 -9.53
CA THR A 520 -12.70 15.96 -10.32
C THR A 520 -13.67 16.98 -10.90
N LEU A 521 -14.15 17.94 -10.10
CA LEU A 521 -15.04 19.00 -10.57
C LEU A 521 -14.38 19.90 -11.61
N LEU A 522 -13.11 20.26 -11.40
CA LEU A 522 -12.33 21.05 -12.35
C LEU A 522 -12.24 20.33 -13.69
N LEU A 523 -11.81 19.07 -13.70
CA LEU A 523 -11.70 18.27 -14.91
C LEU A 523 -13.05 18.19 -15.62
N LEU A 524 -14.12 17.81 -14.93
CA LEU A 524 -15.44 17.64 -15.55
C LEU A 524 -15.95 18.95 -16.16
N CYS A 525 -15.73 20.08 -15.50
CA CYS A 525 -16.08 21.39 -16.04
C CYS A 525 -15.28 21.73 -17.29
N GLU A 526 -13.96 21.51 -17.29
CA GLU A 526 -13.09 21.84 -18.42
C GLU A 526 -13.30 20.91 -19.61
N LEU A 527 -13.47 19.61 -19.36
CA LEU A 527 -13.74 18.60 -20.38
C LEU A 527 -15.07 18.86 -21.12
N ASN A 528 -16.08 19.35 -20.40
CA ASN A 528 -17.43 19.57 -20.94
C ASN A 528 -17.74 21.05 -21.26
N ASP A 529 -16.75 21.95 -21.15
CA ASP A 529 -16.91 23.41 -21.31
C ASP A 529 -18.06 24.01 -20.47
N VAL A 530 -18.19 23.58 -19.22
CA VAL A 530 -19.23 24.04 -18.28
C VAL A 530 -18.63 25.09 -17.34
N GLN A 531 -19.27 26.26 -17.29
CA GLN A 531 -18.87 27.35 -16.39
C GLN A 531 -19.66 27.30 -15.08
N ILE A 532 -18.94 27.27 -13.95
CA ILE A 532 -19.51 27.36 -12.60
C ILE A 532 -18.82 28.50 -11.81
N PRO A 533 -19.50 29.11 -10.82
CA PRO A 533 -18.93 30.21 -10.02
C PRO A 533 -17.62 29.86 -9.30
N GLU A 534 -17.45 28.59 -8.91
CA GLU A 534 -16.31 28.08 -8.14
C GLU A 534 -15.08 27.80 -9.01
N LEU A 535 -15.19 27.80 -10.35
CA LEU A 535 -14.12 27.40 -11.26
C LEU A 535 -12.79 28.18 -11.08
N PRO A 536 -12.79 29.51 -10.82
CA PRO A 536 -11.55 30.23 -10.53
C PRO A 536 -10.87 29.77 -9.24
N GLU A 537 -11.64 29.40 -8.21
CA GLU A 537 -11.12 28.86 -6.94
C GLU A 537 -10.50 27.47 -7.18
N LEU A 538 -11.21 26.61 -7.92
CA LEU A 538 -10.75 25.26 -8.25
C LEU A 538 -9.40 25.28 -9.01
N ARG A 539 -9.28 26.16 -10.02
CA ARG A 539 -8.02 26.33 -10.78
C ARG A 539 -6.87 26.77 -9.89
N ALA A 540 -7.10 27.79 -9.06
CA ALA A 540 -6.07 28.29 -8.15
C ALA A 540 -5.61 27.20 -7.16
N SER A 541 -6.55 26.39 -6.65
CA SER A 541 -6.24 25.25 -5.78
C SER A 541 -5.41 24.19 -6.49
N TYR A 542 -5.79 23.81 -7.71
CA TYR A 542 -5.06 22.82 -8.53
C TYR A 542 -3.64 23.31 -8.86
N GLU A 543 -3.48 24.55 -9.32
CA GLU A 543 -2.17 25.15 -9.62
C GLU A 543 -1.26 25.17 -8.38
N GLN A 544 -1.82 25.52 -7.21
CA GLN A 544 -1.07 25.51 -5.96
C GLN A 544 -0.61 24.10 -5.59
N GLN A 545 -1.46 23.10 -5.79
CA GLN A 545 -1.12 21.70 -5.50
C GLN A 545 -0.05 21.17 -6.45
N GLN A 546 -0.15 21.46 -7.75
CA GLN A 546 0.90 21.10 -8.71
C GLN A 546 2.24 21.73 -8.34
N ALA A 547 2.24 23.00 -7.96
CA ALA A 547 3.45 23.69 -7.51
C ALA A 547 4.08 23.03 -6.27
N ARG A 548 3.26 22.65 -5.27
CA ARG A 548 3.73 21.94 -4.07
C ARG A 548 4.29 20.55 -4.39
N THR A 549 3.64 19.79 -5.26
CA THR A 549 4.12 18.46 -5.68
C THR A 549 5.44 18.58 -6.43
N ALA A 550 5.56 19.55 -7.34
CA ALA A 550 6.79 19.82 -8.07
C ALA A 550 7.94 20.23 -7.14
N GLU A 551 7.67 21.13 -6.18
CA GLU A 551 8.65 21.52 -5.16
C GLU A 551 9.10 20.31 -4.33
N ARG A 552 8.16 19.44 -3.92
CA ARG A 552 8.47 18.23 -3.16
C ARG A 552 9.30 17.22 -3.96
N MET A 553 9.00 17.05 -5.26
CA MET A 553 9.81 16.21 -6.15
C MET A 553 11.22 16.76 -6.32
N GLN A 554 11.37 18.07 -6.57
CA GLN A 554 12.68 18.73 -6.66
C GLN A 554 13.47 18.62 -5.36
N LEU A 555 12.81 18.74 -4.21
CA LEU A 555 13.42 18.51 -2.90
C LEU A 555 13.88 17.06 -2.75
N MET A 556 13.08 16.08 -3.18
CA MET A 556 13.46 14.67 -3.12
C MET A 556 14.66 14.35 -4.01
N GLU A 557 14.76 15.00 -5.16
CA GLU A 557 15.88 14.84 -6.10
C GLU A 557 17.16 15.57 -5.64
N SER A 558 17.03 16.70 -4.95
CA SER A 558 18.16 17.51 -4.49
C SER A 558 18.67 17.15 -3.09
N ALA A 559 17.84 16.52 -2.26
CA ALA A 559 18.23 16.11 -0.92
C ALA A 559 19.24 14.96 -0.98
N GLY A 560 20.34 15.09 -0.24
CA GLY A 560 21.42 14.08 -0.17
C GLY A 560 21.05 12.79 0.56
N GLY A 561 19.76 12.53 0.79
CA GLY A 561 19.21 11.38 1.52
C GLY A 561 17.94 11.71 2.30
N TRP A 562 17.30 10.67 2.86
CA TRP A 562 16.07 10.80 3.67
C TRP A 562 16.22 11.72 4.88
N ASP A 563 17.42 11.86 5.45
CA ASP A 563 17.66 12.66 6.65
C ASP A 563 17.40 14.16 6.42
N GLU A 564 17.77 14.71 5.26
CA GLU A 564 17.60 16.13 4.95
C GLU A 564 16.13 16.47 4.67
N ILE A 565 15.40 15.54 4.05
CA ILE A 565 13.94 15.63 3.85
C ILE A 565 13.22 15.59 5.20
N LEU A 566 13.58 14.62 6.06
CA LEU A 566 12.98 14.48 7.38
C LEU A 566 13.28 15.68 8.27
N GLN A 567 14.48 16.28 8.15
CA GLN A 567 14.84 17.47 8.91
C GLN A 567 14.02 18.69 8.47
N ARG A 568 13.86 18.94 7.16
CA ARG A 568 13.00 20.03 6.66
C ARG A 568 11.51 19.80 6.94
N GLU A 569 11.04 18.56 6.87
CA GLU A 569 9.66 18.22 7.26
C GLU A 569 9.46 18.36 8.79
N ALA A 570 10.48 18.09 9.61
CA ALA A 570 10.44 18.32 11.05
C ALA A 570 10.51 19.81 11.41
N GLU A 571 11.14 20.63 10.58
CA GLU A 571 11.16 22.10 10.70
C GLU A 571 9.88 22.76 10.15
N SER A 572 9.04 22.01 9.42
CA SER A 572 7.75 22.50 8.91
C SER A 572 6.77 22.72 10.07
N SER A 573 6.22 23.94 10.15
CA SER A 573 5.16 24.32 11.08
C SER A 573 3.77 23.87 10.64
N GLU A 574 3.65 23.13 9.54
CA GLU A 574 2.35 22.65 9.05
C GLU A 574 1.81 21.53 9.94
N GLY A 575 0.54 21.66 10.34
CA GLY A 575 -0.20 20.67 11.09
C GLY A 575 -0.37 19.35 10.32
N MET A 576 -0.78 18.30 11.03
CA MET A 576 -1.08 17.02 10.41
C MET A 576 -2.39 17.10 9.64
N LEU A 577 -2.40 16.62 8.40
CA LEU A 577 -3.62 16.39 7.63
C LEU A 577 -4.08 14.96 7.86
N LEU A 578 -5.31 14.77 8.34
CA LEU A 578 -5.92 13.46 8.53
C LEU A 578 -7.27 13.37 7.81
N LYS A 579 -7.48 12.28 7.08
CA LYS A 579 -8.80 11.92 6.55
C LYS A 579 -9.63 11.25 7.64
N LEU A 580 -10.69 11.92 8.08
CA LEU A 580 -11.52 11.48 9.20
C LEU A 580 -12.95 11.21 8.75
N ARG A 581 -13.56 10.15 9.28
CA ARG A 581 -14.97 9.83 9.04
C ARG A 581 -15.85 10.41 10.13
N CYS A 582 -16.82 11.25 9.78
CA CYS A 582 -17.81 11.72 10.74
C CYS A 582 -18.70 10.55 11.22
N THR A 583 -18.86 10.37 12.53
CA THR A 583 -19.70 9.28 13.07
C THR A 583 -21.20 9.54 12.89
N ARG A 584 -21.61 10.79 12.66
CA ARG A 584 -23.01 11.20 12.44
C ARG A 584 -23.48 11.06 11.00
N CYS A 585 -22.80 11.72 10.06
CA CYS A 585 -23.20 11.66 8.64
C CYS A 585 -22.43 10.60 7.83
N ARG A 586 -21.41 9.97 8.42
CA ARG A 586 -20.57 8.93 7.80
C ARG A 586 -19.75 9.38 6.59
N ARG A 587 -19.67 10.68 6.31
CA ARG A 587 -18.77 11.21 5.28
C ARG A 587 -17.35 11.36 5.80
N GLU A 588 -16.41 11.10 4.91
CA GLU A 588 -14.98 11.24 5.13
C GLU A 588 -14.51 12.53 4.48
N TYR A 589 -13.61 13.24 5.16
CA TYR A 589 -13.05 14.52 4.74
C TYR A 589 -11.64 14.67 5.30
N THR A 590 -10.81 15.46 4.62
CA THR A 590 -9.46 15.78 5.09
C THR A 590 -9.48 17.02 5.97
N TYR A 591 -8.88 16.90 7.17
CA TYR A 591 -8.79 17.97 8.16
C TYR A 591 -7.35 18.25 8.52
N ASP A 592 -6.98 19.53 8.60
CA ASP A 592 -5.82 19.96 9.36
C ASP A 592 -6.17 19.89 10.86
N VAL A 593 -5.58 18.89 11.52
CA VAL A 593 -5.80 18.60 12.93
C VAL A 593 -4.75 19.26 13.84
N GLY A 594 -3.78 20.00 13.26
CA GLY A 594 -2.62 20.51 13.98
C GLY A 594 -1.74 19.36 14.47
N THR A 595 -1.24 19.47 15.71
CA THR A 595 -0.57 18.36 16.37
C THR A 595 -1.57 17.30 16.82
N VAL A 596 -1.23 16.03 16.58
CA VAL A 596 -1.92 14.86 17.12
C VAL A 596 -1.23 14.44 18.40
N TYR A 597 -2.03 14.01 19.37
CA TYR A 597 -1.54 13.57 20.65
C TYR A 597 -1.99 12.15 20.94
N TYR A 598 -1.11 11.35 21.52
CA TYR A 598 -1.36 9.95 21.87
C TYR A 598 -1.31 9.74 23.39
N ASP A 599 -2.37 9.16 23.96
CA ASP A 599 -2.43 8.79 25.37
C ASP A 599 -1.73 7.45 25.63
N LEU A 600 -0.54 7.53 26.23
CA LEU A 600 0.26 6.38 26.65
C LEU A 600 -0.44 5.51 27.72
N ASN A 601 -1.45 6.03 28.43
CA ASN A 601 -2.22 5.20 29.36
C ASN A 601 -3.08 4.17 28.63
N ALA A 602 -3.49 4.44 27.38
CA ALA A 602 -4.20 3.47 26.54
C ALA A 602 -3.33 2.26 26.17
N LEU A 603 -2.03 2.49 25.92
CA LEU A 603 -1.04 1.42 25.68
C LEU A 603 -0.93 0.47 26.88
N ASP A 604 -0.90 0.99 28.10
CA ASP A 604 -0.75 0.17 29.31
C ASP A 604 -1.99 -0.68 29.59
N GLN A 605 -3.19 -0.18 29.30
CA GLN A 605 -4.45 -0.92 29.41
C GLN A 605 -4.58 -2.03 28.34
N SER A 606 -3.85 -1.91 27.23
CA SER A 606 -3.87 -2.88 26.13
C SER A 606 -3.08 -4.17 26.40
N LYS A 607 -2.27 -4.21 27.48
CA LYS A 607 -1.53 -5.39 27.94
C LYS A 607 -2.43 -6.40 28.68
N ASP A 608 -3.64 -6.00 29.09
CA ASP A 608 -4.62 -6.90 29.70
C ASP A 608 -5.43 -7.62 28.61
N GLN A 609 -5.33 -8.96 28.52
CA GLN A 609 -5.86 -9.74 27.40
C GLN A 609 -7.39 -9.64 27.23
N ARG A 610 -8.13 -9.18 28.26
CA ARG A 610 -9.59 -9.04 28.22
C ARG A 610 -10.09 -7.77 27.51
N SER A 611 -9.27 -6.72 27.36
CA SER A 611 -9.66 -5.46 26.71
C SER A 611 -9.44 -5.45 25.19
N ARG A 612 -8.85 -6.49 24.61
CA ARG A 612 -8.48 -6.56 23.18
C ARG A 612 -9.66 -6.54 22.19
N ARG A 613 -10.90 -6.79 22.64
CA ARG A 613 -12.06 -6.92 21.73
C ARG A 613 -12.72 -5.60 21.33
N ASP A 614 -12.37 -4.47 21.96
CA ASP A 614 -13.04 -3.17 21.75
C ASP A 614 -12.05 -2.09 21.25
N LYS A 615 -11.06 -2.51 20.45
CA LYS A 615 -9.82 -1.77 20.13
C LYS A 615 -9.91 -0.76 18.98
N SER A 616 -11.10 -0.30 18.60
CA SER A 616 -11.28 0.54 17.41
C SER A 616 -11.87 1.92 17.66
N SER A 617 -11.92 2.41 18.90
CA SER A 617 -12.60 3.70 19.16
C SER A 617 -11.76 4.93 18.78
N GLY A 618 -10.43 4.81 18.66
CA GLY A 618 -9.56 5.94 18.38
C GLY A 618 -9.52 6.98 19.52
N ASP A 619 -10.06 6.64 20.69
CA ASP A 619 -10.10 7.48 21.89
C ASP A 619 -8.70 7.77 22.46
N GLU A 620 -7.72 6.94 22.10
CA GLU A 620 -6.33 7.11 22.48
C GLU A 620 -5.65 8.32 21.81
N PHE A 621 -6.22 8.84 20.72
CA PHE A 621 -5.71 10.03 20.06
C PHE A 621 -6.53 11.26 20.46
N TRP A 622 -5.97 12.46 20.41
CA TRP A 622 -6.76 13.69 20.28
C TRP A 622 -6.01 14.74 19.46
N PHE A 623 -6.72 15.77 19.04
CA PHE A 623 -6.22 16.76 18.11
C PHE A 623 -6.16 18.13 18.75
N GLN A 624 -5.14 18.90 18.37
CA GLN A 624 -4.98 20.29 18.78
C GLN A 624 -6.13 21.14 18.25
N LYS A 625 -6.50 20.96 16.98
CA LYS A 625 -7.59 21.68 16.33
C LYS A 625 -8.90 20.93 16.50
N ARG A 626 -9.95 21.66 16.85
CA ARG A 626 -11.33 21.16 16.87
C ARG A 626 -11.74 20.69 15.47
N VAL A 627 -12.29 19.48 15.36
CA VAL A 627 -12.81 18.95 14.10
C VAL A 627 -14.29 19.23 14.02
N VAL A 628 -14.70 20.07 13.06
CA VAL A 628 -16.12 20.31 12.76
C VAL A 628 -16.44 19.66 11.43
N CYS A 629 -17.37 18.70 11.44
CA CYS A 629 -17.77 17.99 10.23
C CYS A 629 -18.25 18.98 9.17
N LYS A 630 -17.52 18.97 8.04
CA LYS A 630 -17.77 19.81 6.88
C LYS A 630 -19.20 19.73 6.32
N LYS A 631 -19.88 18.58 6.48
CA LYS A 631 -21.25 18.35 5.99
C LYS A 631 -22.35 18.64 7.00
N CYS A 632 -22.26 18.06 8.20
CA CYS A 632 -23.37 18.10 9.18
C CYS A 632 -23.12 18.99 10.40
N GLY A 633 -21.93 19.59 10.51
CA GLY A 633 -21.56 20.47 11.62
C GLY A 633 -21.34 19.75 12.96
N ALA A 634 -21.32 18.41 12.98
CA ALA A 634 -20.98 17.66 14.19
C ALA A 634 -19.55 18.01 14.66
N VAL A 635 -19.36 18.18 15.96
CA VAL A 635 -18.10 18.67 16.55
C VAL A 635 -17.42 17.53 17.28
N ASP A 636 -16.18 17.25 16.91
CA ASP A 636 -15.34 16.16 17.43
C ASP A 636 -15.96 14.75 17.39
N GLU A 637 -17.01 14.58 16.57
CA GLU A 637 -17.70 13.31 16.31
C GLU A 637 -17.12 12.62 15.07
N TYR A 638 -15.96 11.97 15.23
CA TYR A 638 -15.23 11.32 14.14
C TYR A 638 -14.57 9.99 14.53
N ALA A 639 -14.30 9.18 13.51
CA ALA A 639 -13.50 7.96 13.57
C ALA A 639 -12.28 8.10 12.65
N LEU A 640 -11.16 7.51 13.05
CA LEU A 640 -9.97 7.40 12.20
C LEU A 640 -10.26 6.46 11.02
N THR A 641 -9.88 6.87 9.81
CA THR A 641 -9.93 6.04 8.61
C THR A 641 -8.68 5.16 8.50
N GLY A 642 -8.64 4.24 7.53
CA GLY A 642 -7.42 3.47 7.22
C GLY A 642 -6.26 4.39 6.86
N GLU A 643 -6.52 5.41 6.03
CA GLU A 643 -5.53 6.41 5.62
C GLU A 643 -5.00 7.24 6.79
N ALA A 644 -5.88 7.68 7.70
CA ALA A 644 -5.43 8.38 8.91
C ALA A 644 -4.52 7.51 9.77
N ASN A 645 -4.83 6.22 9.90
CA ASN A 645 -3.96 5.29 10.62
C ASN A 645 -2.60 5.12 9.92
N ILE A 646 -2.57 5.03 8.58
CA ILE A 646 -1.33 4.97 7.80
C ILE A 646 -0.51 6.25 7.99
N ALA A 647 -1.14 7.42 7.95
CA ALA A 647 -0.47 8.71 8.18
C ALA A 647 0.13 8.79 9.60
N LEU A 648 -0.60 8.34 10.62
CA LEU A 648 -0.11 8.27 12.00
C LEU A 648 1.05 7.29 12.15
N LEU A 649 0.97 6.11 11.52
CA LEU A 649 2.06 5.13 11.52
C LEU A 649 3.30 5.66 10.79
N ALA A 650 3.12 6.39 9.69
CA ALA A 650 4.22 7.02 8.97
C ALA A 650 4.94 8.03 9.86
N GLU A 651 4.21 8.89 10.58
CA GLU A 651 4.80 9.83 11.55
C GLU A 651 5.53 9.11 12.70
N GLN A 652 4.99 8.00 13.21
CA GLN A 652 5.70 7.18 14.20
C GLN A 652 6.99 6.58 13.65
N MET A 653 6.98 6.12 12.39
CA MET A 653 8.15 5.54 11.75
C MET A 653 9.27 6.56 11.59
N LYS A 654 8.95 7.83 11.32
CA LYS A 654 9.95 8.92 11.25
C LYS A 654 10.78 9.03 12.54
N MET A 655 10.18 8.80 13.70
CA MET A 655 10.90 8.81 14.98
C MET A 655 11.91 7.66 15.12
N HIS A 656 11.67 6.53 14.45
CA HIS A 656 12.59 5.40 14.43
C HIS A 656 13.73 5.58 13.41
N LEU A 657 13.48 6.35 12.36
CA LEU A 657 14.43 6.62 11.29
C LEU A 657 15.33 7.82 11.59
N ALA A 658 14.84 8.83 12.31
CA ALA A 658 15.65 9.98 12.70
C ALA A 658 16.79 9.60 13.66
N SER A 659 17.96 10.21 13.48
CA SER A 659 19.09 10.03 14.40
C SER A 659 18.68 10.51 15.81
N LYS A 660 19.25 9.90 16.86
CA LYS A 660 18.96 10.26 18.26
C LYS A 660 19.20 11.75 18.60
N GLU A 661 19.87 12.49 17.73
CA GLU A 661 20.17 13.91 17.91
C GLU A 661 19.08 14.85 17.36
N THR A 662 18.18 14.40 16.49
CA THR A 662 17.22 15.28 15.76
C THR A 662 15.80 15.28 16.32
N ILE A 663 15.34 14.19 16.93
CA ILE A 663 13.98 14.07 17.49
C ILE A 663 14.09 13.59 18.94
N ASP A 664 13.50 14.33 19.89
CA ASP A 664 13.34 13.83 21.26
C ASP A 664 12.34 12.66 21.24
N THR A 665 12.90 11.46 21.10
CA THR A 665 12.15 10.19 21.08
C THR A 665 11.26 9.98 22.32
N GLN A 666 11.41 10.77 23.38
CA GLN A 666 10.53 10.74 24.56
C GLN A 666 9.28 11.61 24.44
N GLN A 667 9.26 12.62 23.54
CA GLN A 667 8.16 13.58 23.43
C GLN A 667 7.39 13.50 22.11
N GLY A 668 7.96 12.91 21.05
CA GLY A 668 7.30 12.70 19.76
C GLY A 668 7.86 13.56 18.62
N THR A 669 7.13 13.67 17.52
CA THR A 669 7.37 14.65 16.44
C THR A 669 6.58 15.93 16.71
N PRO A 670 6.86 17.06 16.00
CA PRO A 670 6.01 18.25 16.08
C PRO A 670 4.53 17.97 15.74
N ARG A 671 4.27 16.98 14.88
CA ARG A 671 2.94 16.56 14.43
C ARG A 671 2.31 15.45 15.26
N LEU A 672 3.10 14.69 16.01
CA LEU A 672 2.62 13.59 16.85
C LEU A 672 3.35 13.55 18.19
N LYS A 673 2.66 13.89 19.28
CA LYS A 673 3.23 13.92 20.63
C LYS A 673 2.64 12.83 21.54
N PHE A 674 3.40 12.39 22.55
CA PHE A 674 2.98 11.35 23.49
C PHE A 674 2.83 11.87 24.91
N TYR A 675 1.73 11.51 25.57
CA TYR A 675 1.42 11.99 26.92
C TYR A 675 0.76 10.94 27.80
N ARG A 676 0.76 11.19 29.11
CA ARG A 676 -0.08 10.46 30.07
C ARG A 676 -1.11 11.42 30.65
N PHE A 677 -2.38 11.11 30.47
CA PHE A 677 -3.47 11.97 30.94
C PHE A 677 -4.24 11.37 32.12
N GLY A 678 -4.66 12.23 33.05
CA GLY A 678 -5.56 11.89 34.14
C GLY A 678 -6.31 13.12 34.64
N LEU A 679 -7.53 12.94 35.11
CA LEU A 679 -8.36 14.02 35.67
C LEU A 679 -7.89 14.44 37.06
N THR A 680 -8.16 15.69 37.42
CA THR A 680 -7.83 16.27 38.73
C THR A 680 -8.57 15.61 39.91
N ASP A 681 -9.69 14.94 39.65
CA ASP A 681 -10.43 14.13 40.62
C ASP A 681 -9.90 12.70 40.76
N GLY A 682 -8.81 12.37 40.07
CA GLY A 682 -8.15 11.07 40.10
C GLY A 682 -8.74 10.04 39.13
N ARG A 683 -9.82 10.35 38.40
CA ARG A 683 -10.35 9.47 37.36
C ARG A 683 -9.33 9.33 36.22
N GLN A 684 -9.09 8.10 35.80
CA GLN A 684 -8.28 7.77 34.63
C GLN A 684 -9.22 7.48 33.46
N MET A 685 -9.19 8.33 32.44
CA MET A 685 -9.95 8.16 31.20
C MET A 685 -9.27 8.94 30.07
N PRO A 686 -9.44 8.57 28.80
CA PRO A 686 -8.85 9.30 27.68
C PRO A 686 -9.31 10.77 27.62
N PRO A 687 -8.47 11.71 27.14
CA PRO A 687 -8.79 13.14 27.10
C PRO A 687 -10.10 13.50 26.39
N ARG A 688 -10.41 12.88 25.24
CA ARG A 688 -11.68 13.13 24.52
C ARG A 688 -12.90 12.78 25.36
N ARG A 689 -12.87 11.60 25.99
CA ARG A 689 -13.94 11.17 26.90
C ARG A 689 -14.04 12.07 28.14
N ALA A 690 -12.91 12.55 28.64
CA ALA A 690 -12.88 13.51 29.74
C ALA A 690 -13.54 14.84 29.35
N LEU A 691 -13.28 15.33 28.14
CA LEU A 691 -13.89 16.53 27.59
C LEU A 691 -15.41 16.37 27.50
N GLU A 692 -15.91 15.28 26.91
CA GLU A 692 -17.35 14.99 26.80
C GLU A 692 -18.05 14.97 28.16
N VAL A 693 -17.48 14.25 29.13
CA VAL A 693 -18.04 14.12 30.47
C VAL A 693 -18.07 15.47 31.20
N LEU A 694 -16.97 16.22 31.17
CA LEU A 694 -16.89 17.51 31.85
C LEU A 694 -17.76 18.57 31.19
N GLN A 695 -17.93 18.50 29.87
CA GLN A 695 -18.84 19.38 29.14
C GLN A 695 -20.29 19.14 29.57
N GLN A 696 -20.74 17.88 29.62
CA GLN A 696 -22.07 17.54 30.14
C GLN A 696 -22.24 17.96 31.61
N GLU A 697 -21.22 17.78 32.45
CA GLU A 697 -21.24 18.21 33.85
C GLU A 697 -21.39 19.74 33.98
N ALA A 698 -20.69 20.52 33.14
CA ALA A 698 -20.76 21.98 33.11
C ALA A 698 -22.10 22.49 32.55
N GLU A 699 -22.62 21.86 31.49
CA GLU A 699 -23.94 22.17 30.92
C GLU A 699 -25.08 21.87 31.89
N ALA A 700 -24.97 20.79 32.67
CA ALA A 700 -25.96 20.42 33.69
C ALA A 700 -25.97 21.38 34.89
N ALA A 701 -24.87 22.11 35.13
CA ALA A 701 -24.78 23.13 36.17
C ALA A 701 -24.01 24.37 35.70
N PRO A 702 -24.60 25.23 34.85
CA PRO A 702 -23.88 26.31 34.17
C PRO A 702 -23.30 27.40 35.09
N GLN A 703 -23.73 27.44 36.36
CA GLN A 703 -23.27 28.38 37.39
C GLN A 703 -22.22 27.77 38.34
N ASP A 704 -21.86 26.49 38.19
CA ASP A 704 -20.86 25.83 39.02
C ASP A 704 -19.44 26.15 38.48
N VAL A 705 -18.77 27.07 39.18
CA VAL A 705 -17.42 27.55 38.85
C VAL A 705 -16.41 26.40 38.79
N SER A 706 -16.49 25.41 39.68
CA SER A 706 -15.51 24.32 39.73
C SER A 706 -15.59 23.43 38.49
N ARG A 707 -16.80 23.20 37.97
CA ARG A 707 -16.99 22.40 36.75
C ARG A 707 -16.44 23.10 35.51
N ARG A 708 -16.66 24.41 35.40
CA ARG A 708 -16.08 25.23 34.32
C ARG A 708 -14.56 25.26 34.36
N VAL A 709 -13.98 25.41 35.55
CA VAL A 709 -12.52 25.35 35.73
C VAL A 709 -11.98 23.97 35.33
N ARG A 710 -12.65 22.87 35.69
CA ARG A 710 -12.24 21.52 35.27
C ARG A 710 -12.32 21.33 33.75
N LEU A 711 -13.39 21.81 33.12
CA LEU A 711 -13.55 21.78 31.66
C LEU A 711 -12.43 22.58 30.98
N GLY A 712 -12.16 23.81 31.44
CA GLY A 712 -11.05 24.63 30.97
C GLY A 712 -9.69 23.96 31.16
N ASN A 713 -9.48 23.23 32.27
CA ASN A 713 -8.23 22.48 32.50
C ASN A 713 -8.04 21.36 31.47
N VAL A 714 -9.09 20.61 31.12
CA VAL A 714 -8.97 19.58 30.08
C VAL A 714 -8.76 20.20 28.70
N LEU A 715 -9.45 21.28 28.37
CA LEU A 715 -9.23 22.02 27.12
C LEU A 715 -7.80 22.56 27.02
N ARG A 716 -7.26 23.13 28.12
CA ARG A 716 -5.86 23.57 28.20
C ARG A 716 -4.89 22.40 28.00
N PHE A 717 -5.16 21.25 28.60
CA PHE A 717 -4.33 20.06 28.41
C PHE A 717 -4.33 19.58 26.96
N MET A 718 -5.48 19.68 26.29
CA MET A 718 -5.63 19.37 24.87
C MET A 718 -5.11 20.48 23.95
N GLU A 719 -4.50 21.54 24.50
CA GLU A 719 -4.00 22.72 23.79
C GLU A 719 -5.06 23.49 22.99
N ARG A 720 -6.33 23.35 23.38
CA ARG A 720 -7.47 24.13 22.86
C ARG A 720 -7.61 25.42 23.65
N PHE A 721 -6.60 26.30 23.53
CA PHE A 721 -6.40 27.43 24.43
C PHE A 721 -7.52 28.47 24.37
N GLU A 722 -8.08 28.75 23.20
CA GLU A 722 -9.20 29.69 23.02
C GLU A 722 -10.46 29.20 23.73
N GLU A 723 -10.76 27.91 23.64
CA GLU A 723 -11.91 27.33 24.33
C GLU A 723 -11.69 27.26 25.85
N ALA A 724 -10.46 26.93 26.27
CA ALA A 724 -10.09 27.00 27.67
C ALA A 724 -10.25 28.43 28.22
N ARG A 725 -9.88 29.45 27.43
CA ARG A 725 -10.05 30.86 27.77
C ARG A 725 -11.52 31.19 28.00
N GLU A 726 -12.42 30.77 27.11
CA GLU A 726 -13.86 31.02 27.24
C GLU A 726 -14.42 30.45 28.55
N GLU A 727 -14.06 29.20 28.89
CA GLU A 727 -14.51 28.56 30.13
C GLU A 727 -13.95 29.24 31.38
N TYR A 728 -12.66 29.60 31.38
CA TYR A 728 -12.06 30.33 32.50
C TYR A 728 -12.64 31.75 32.63
N ALA A 729 -12.90 32.45 31.52
CA ALA A 729 -13.51 33.77 31.55
C ALA A 729 -14.93 33.71 32.13
N GLN A 730 -15.72 32.70 31.78
CA GLN A 730 -17.03 32.45 32.37
C GLN A 730 -16.93 32.11 33.86
N ALA A 731 -15.94 31.29 34.26
CA ALA A 731 -15.69 30.98 35.67
C ALA A 731 -15.35 32.24 36.49
N VAL A 732 -14.48 33.12 35.97
CA VAL A 732 -14.12 34.40 36.62
C VAL A 732 -15.30 35.38 36.65
N ALA A 733 -16.17 35.37 35.64
CA ALA A 733 -17.38 36.20 35.64
C ALA A 733 -18.37 35.76 36.73
N LEU A 734 -18.48 34.46 36.99
CA LEU A 734 -19.35 33.89 38.02
C LEU A 734 -18.78 34.08 39.44
N ALA A 735 -17.48 33.86 39.63
CA ALA A 735 -16.79 34.06 40.90
C ALA A 735 -15.50 34.87 40.71
N PRO A 736 -15.59 36.21 40.77
CA PRO A 736 -14.43 37.07 40.53
C PRO A 736 -13.34 36.97 41.62
N ASP A 737 -13.63 36.40 42.79
CA ASP A 737 -12.68 36.16 43.88
C ASP A 737 -12.16 34.71 43.96
N ASP A 738 -12.53 33.85 43.00
CA ASP A 738 -11.99 32.50 42.90
C ASP A 738 -10.54 32.53 42.42
N LEU A 739 -9.63 32.13 43.31
CA LEU A 739 -8.19 32.22 43.07
C LEU A 739 -7.72 31.34 41.89
N GLU A 740 -8.34 30.17 41.71
CA GLU A 740 -7.94 29.20 40.69
C GLU A 740 -8.43 29.62 39.30
N ALA A 741 -9.69 30.05 39.18
CA ALA A 741 -10.23 30.57 37.93
C ALA A 741 -9.44 31.78 37.42
N VAL A 742 -9.12 32.74 38.31
CA VAL A 742 -8.35 33.94 37.95
C VAL A 742 -6.92 33.59 37.53
N TYR A 743 -6.27 32.66 38.24
CA TYR A 743 -4.93 32.21 37.88
C TYR A 743 -4.90 31.49 36.53
N ASN A 744 -5.84 30.56 36.30
CA ASN A 744 -5.91 29.82 35.05
C ASN A 744 -6.23 30.72 33.85
N LEU A 745 -7.11 31.72 34.00
CA LEU A 745 -7.35 32.72 32.96
C LEU A 745 -6.07 33.54 32.69
N ALA A 746 -5.36 33.99 33.72
CA ALA A 746 -4.11 34.75 33.56
C ALA A 746 -3.07 33.98 32.73
N THR A 747 -2.90 32.69 33.03
CA THR A 747 -1.96 31.81 32.34
C THR A 747 -2.38 31.56 30.88
N ILE A 748 -3.68 31.41 30.59
CA ILE A 748 -4.14 31.25 29.21
C ILE A 748 -4.00 32.54 28.40
N GLU A 749 -4.32 33.70 28.97
CA GLU A 749 -4.12 34.98 28.28
C GLU A 749 -2.63 35.23 27.99
N GLU A 750 -1.72 34.83 28.90
CA GLU A 750 -0.27 34.88 28.64
C GLU A 750 0.11 33.97 27.47
N ARG A 751 -0.44 32.75 27.43
CA ARG A 751 -0.16 31.75 26.38
C ARG A 751 -0.60 32.19 25.00
N LEU A 752 -1.76 32.83 24.93
CA LEU A 752 -2.33 33.37 23.69
C LEU A 752 -1.64 34.65 23.22
N GLY A 753 -0.65 35.16 23.97
CA GLY A 753 0.04 36.41 23.63
C GLY A 753 -0.72 37.67 24.05
N HIS A 754 -1.84 37.53 24.75
CA HIS A 754 -2.63 38.64 25.32
C HIS A 754 -1.99 39.14 26.62
N TRP A 755 -0.73 39.57 26.52
CA TRP A 755 0.13 39.95 27.64
C TRP A 755 -0.39 41.16 28.42
N ALA A 756 -1.07 42.09 27.72
CA ALA A 756 -1.65 43.27 28.34
C ALA A 756 -2.83 42.90 29.25
N GLU A 757 -3.62 41.90 28.84
CA GLU A 757 -4.77 41.35 29.54
C GLU A 757 -4.34 40.40 30.68
N SER A 758 -3.26 39.64 30.47
CA SER A 758 -2.75 38.68 31.45
C SER A 758 -2.15 39.35 32.71
N ARG A 759 -1.40 40.45 32.54
CA ARG A 759 -0.77 41.17 33.67
C ARG A 759 -1.72 41.53 34.82
N PRO A 760 -2.85 42.25 34.60
CA PRO A 760 -3.76 42.61 35.68
C PRO A 760 -4.40 41.38 36.34
N LEU A 761 -4.53 40.26 35.62
CA LEU A 761 -5.00 39.00 36.20
C LEU A 761 -3.95 38.40 37.14
N PHE A 762 -2.67 38.36 36.77
CA PHE A 762 -1.61 37.91 37.68
C PHE A 762 -1.45 38.80 38.92
N GLU A 763 -1.57 40.12 38.77
CA GLU A 763 -1.59 41.04 39.93
C GLU A 763 -2.77 40.74 40.85
N ARG A 764 -3.93 40.40 40.28
CA ARG A 764 -5.12 39.98 41.04
C ARG A 764 -4.91 38.63 41.74
N VAL A 765 -4.21 37.66 41.15
CA VAL A 765 -3.82 36.41 41.82
C VAL A 765 -3.04 36.70 43.10
N LEU A 766 -2.05 37.60 43.03
CA LEU A 766 -1.25 38.00 44.20
C LEU A 766 -2.10 38.67 45.28
N ALA A 767 -3.03 39.54 44.89
CA ALA A 767 -3.95 40.21 45.82
C ALA A 767 -4.92 39.22 46.50
N LEU A 768 -5.54 38.32 45.75
CA LEU A 768 -6.46 37.30 46.27
C LEU A 768 -5.74 36.32 47.20
N ALA A 769 -4.52 35.91 46.85
CA ALA A 769 -3.70 35.06 47.72
C ALA A 769 -3.34 35.77 49.04
N ALA A 770 -3.00 37.07 48.99
CA ALA A 770 -2.72 37.86 50.20
C ALA A 770 -3.95 37.99 51.12
N GLN A 771 -5.16 37.98 50.54
CA GLN A 771 -6.43 37.96 51.28
C GLN A 771 -6.80 36.58 51.83
N GLY A 772 -5.95 35.56 51.63
CA GLY A 772 -6.17 34.22 52.16
C GLY A 772 -7.15 33.37 51.35
N ARG A 773 -7.49 33.74 50.10
CA ARG A 773 -8.32 32.92 49.22
C ARG A 773 -7.60 31.63 48.80
N GLY A 774 -8.34 30.56 48.50
CA GLY A 774 -7.79 29.24 48.14
C GLY A 774 -7.16 28.46 49.31
N SER A 775 -6.52 27.33 49.01
CA SER A 775 -5.77 26.55 50.01
C SER A 775 -4.36 27.12 50.23
N ALA A 776 -3.72 26.82 51.37
CA ALA A 776 -2.36 27.28 51.65
C ALA A 776 -1.34 26.84 50.59
N LYS A 777 -1.49 25.60 50.09
CA LYS A 777 -0.65 25.06 49.02
C LYS A 777 -0.87 25.83 47.71
N MET A 778 -2.13 25.96 47.29
CA MET A 778 -2.52 26.65 46.06
C MET A 778 -2.01 28.10 46.05
N ARG A 779 -2.16 28.82 47.17
CA ARG A 779 -1.60 30.17 47.31
C ARG A 779 -0.10 30.21 47.13
N ALA A 780 0.64 29.31 47.78
CA ALA A 780 2.10 29.30 47.68
C ALA A 780 2.57 29.07 46.24
N GLU A 781 1.95 28.09 45.57
CA GLU A 781 2.22 27.72 44.18
C GLU A 781 1.86 28.85 43.20
N PHE A 782 0.63 29.37 43.27
CA PHE A 782 0.19 30.40 42.32
C PHE A 782 0.88 31.74 42.56
N VAL A 783 1.25 32.10 43.80
CA VAL A 783 2.04 33.32 44.06
C VAL A 783 3.44 33.21 43.45
N GLN A 784 4.08 32.04 43.56
CA GLN A 784 5.38 31.81 42.95
C GLN A 784 5.28 31.93 41.42
N ASN A 785 4.31 31.26 40.80
CA ASN A 785 4.13 31.26 39.36
C ASN A 785 3.71 32.63 38.83
N ALA A 786 2.79 33.33 39.50
CA ALA A 786 2.36 34.67 39.10
C ALA A 786 3.50 35.70 39.17
N ARG A 787 4.41 35.58 40.16
CA ARG A 787 5.61 36.45 40.21
C ARG A 787 6.57 36.17 39.06
N ALA A 788 6.78 34.90 38.72
CA ALA A 788 7.60 34.52 37.59
C ALA A 788 7.00 35.04 36.27
N ALA A 789 5.69 34.86 36.08
CA ALA A 789 4.98 35.37 34.91
C ALA A 789 5.03 36.90 34.82
N LEU A 790 4.85 37.64 35.91
CA LEU A 790 5.00 39.11 35.90
C LEU A 790 6.43 39.55 35.53
N ALA A 791 7.46 38.83 35.99
CA ALA A 791 8.84 39.09 35.61
C ALA A 791 9.10 38.78 34.11
N HIS A 792 8.47 37.73 33.59
CA HIS A 792 8.47 37.40 32.17
C HIS A 792 7.79 38.49 31.32
N LEU A 793 6.59 38.92 31.72
CA LEU A 793 5.86 40.01 31.09
C LEU A 793 6.61 41.35 31.17
N ASP A 794 7.37 41.60 32.24
CA ASP A 794 8.26 42.76 32.35
C ASP A 794 9.41 42.70 31.33
N ARG A 795 9.93 41.50 31.03
CA ARG A 795 10.97 41.30 30.02
C ARG A 795 10.42 41.53 28.62
N ILE A 796 9.27 40.93 28.28
CA ILE A 796 8.56 41.16 27.01
C ILE A 796 8.29 42.65 26.78
N ALA A 797 7.87 43.37 27.82
CA ALA A 797 7.59 44.80 27.71
C ALA A 797 8.84 45.66 27.51
N ARG A 798 10.02 45.22 27.96
CA ARG A 798 11.26 46.00 27.93
C ARG A 798 12.17 45.66 26.75
N ASP A 799 12.10 44.45 26.22
CA ASP A 799 13.01 43.93 25.21
C ASP A 799 12.24 43.54 23.93
N PRO A 800 12.27 44.40 22.89
CA PRO A 800 11.60 44.13 21.63
C PRO A 800 12.12 42.90 20.88
N ILE A 801 13.39 42.51 21.09
CA ILE A 801 13.97 41.32 20.45
C ILE A 801 13.40 40.08 21.13
N TYR A 802 13.46 40.05 22.46
CA TYR A 802 12.87 38.98 23.26
C TYR A 802 11.37 38.83 22.99
N ARG A 803 10.65 39.95 22.85
CA ARG A 803 9.24 39.95 22.44
C ARG A 803 9.06 39.29 21.09
N ALA A 804 9.83 39.70 20.07
CA ALA A 804 9.73 39.11 18.73
C ALA A 804 10.14 37.63 18.69
N GLU A 805 10.94 37.15 19.63
CA GLU A 805 11.22 35.72 19.83
C GLU A 805 10.03 34.99 20.45
N GLU A 806 9.45 35.49 21.55
CA GLU A 806 8.25 34.87 22.16
C GLU A 806 7.04 34.92 21.21
N GLU A 807 6.85 35.98 20.40
CA GLU A 807 5.78 36.03 19.37
C GLU A 807 5.90 34.89 18.35
N ARG A 808 7.12 34.40 18.06
CA ARG A 808 7.33 33.27 17.16
C ARG A 808 6.96 31.92 17.77
N HIS A 809 6.92 31.83 19.10
CA HIS A 809 6.64 30.60 19.85
C HIS A 809 5.23 30.59 20.48
N LEU A 810 4.37 31.55 20.15
CA LEU A 810 2.99 31.58 20.61
C LEU A 810 2.23 30.34 20.13
N GLY A 811 1.50 29.70 21.04
CA GLY A 811 0.74 28.48 20.75
C GLY A 811 1.55 27.17 20.81
N GLU A 812 2.86 27.21 21.05
CA GLU A 812 3.68 26.00 21.28
C GLU A 812 3.65 25.58 22.76
N SER A 813 3.47 24.28 23.03
CA SER A 813 3.61 23.71 24.37
C SER A 813 5.07 23.63 24.83
N LYS A 814 5.38 24.21 25.99
CA LYS A 814 6.66 24.05 26.70
C LYS A 814 6.56 22.77 27.57
N PRO A 815 7.64 21.99 27.77
CA PRO A 815 7.59 20.71 28.50
C PRO A 815 7.01 20.77 29.92
N HIS A 816 7.05 21.95 30.56
CA HIS A 816 6.50 22.19 31.90
C HIS A 816 4.97 22.36 31.94
N ASP A 817 4.30 22.49 30.78
CA ASP A 817 2.86 22.80 30.69
C ASP A 817 1.94 21.61 30.98
N HIS A 818 2.49 20.40 30.99
CA HIS A 818 1.76 19.17 31.27
C HIS A 818 1.67 18.84 32.76
N ILE A 819 2.26 19.69 33.61
CA ILE A 819 2.14 19.62 35.07
C ILE A 819 0.98 20.53 35.48
N MET A 820 -0.22 19.96 35.57
CA MET A 820 -1.36 20.64 36.18
C MET A 820 -0.99 21.02 37.62
N PRO A 821 -1.09 22.31 38.02
CA PRO A 821 -0.78 22.72 39.38
C PRO A 821 -1.95 22.35 40.30
N SER A 822 -2.04 21.08 40.69
CA SER A 822 -1.94 20.68 42.09
C SER A 822 -1.79 19.15 42.22
N TRP A 823 -0.61 18.78 42.74
CA TRP A 823 -0.20 17.49 43.36
C TRP A 823 0.67 16.51 42.54
N SER A 824 1.98 16.63 42.84
CA SER A 824 2.94 15.58 43.25
C SER A 824 3.31 14.47 42.26
N THR A 825 4.52 14.62 41.71
CA THR A 825 5.61 13.62 41.73
C THR A 825 5.18 12.15 41.87
N ALA A 826 4.93 11.50 40.74
CA ALA A 826 5.67 10.26 40.50
C ALA A 826 7.05 10.70 40.01
N SER A 827 8.02 10.62 40.90
CA SER A 827 9.48 10.70 40.70
C SER A 827 9.98 10.77 39.25
N GLU A 828 10.82 11.78 38.96
CA GLU A 828 11.79 11.76 37.86
C GLU A 828 12.56 10.42 37.82
N PRO A 829 13.07 9.99 36.65
CA PRO A 829 13.74 8.72 36.47
C PRO A 829 15.11 8.73 37.17
N GLY A 830 15.09 8.48 38.48
CA GLY A 830 16.28 8.12 39.23
C GLY A 830 16.77 6.76 38.74
N THR A 831 18.02 6.71 38.29
CA THR A 831 18.83 5.52 38.04
C THR A 831 18.64 4.49 39.17
N LEU A 832 17.76 3.52 38.96
CA LEU A 832 17.58 2.40 39.87
C LEU A 832 18.70 1.39 39.62
N VAL A 833 19.81 1.59 40.32
CA VAL A 833 20.66 0.48 40.75
C VAL A 833 19.77 -0.45 41.59
N PRO A 834 19.63 -1.76 41.25
CA PRO A 834 18.74 -2.64 41.99
C PRO A 834 19.33 -2.91 43.38
N SER A 835 18.64 -2.48 44.43
CA SER A 835 18.93 -2.94 45.80
C SER A 835 18.29 -4.33 46.04
N PRO A 836 18.97 -5.26 46.74
CA PRO A 836 18.49 -6.63 46.88
C PRO A 836 17.20 -6.71 47.70
N ARG A 837 16.18 -7.36 47.15
CA ARG A 837 14.88 -7.62 47.80
C ARG A 837 15.05 -8.49 49.05
N ALA A 838 14.46 -8.06 50.16
CA ALA A 838 14.14 -8.94 51.29
C ALA A 838 12.92 -9.84 50.94
N PRO A 839 12.91 -11.12 51.34
CA PRO A 839 11.85 -12.06 50.97
C PRO A 839 10.53 -11.79 51.72
N ARG A 840 9.42 -11.71 50.99
CA ARG A 840 8.05 -11.64 51.54
C ARG A 840 7.61 -13.01 52.07
N ALA A 841 7.19 -13.06 53.33
CA ALA A 841 6.52 -14.22 53.91
C ALA A 841 5.08 -14.33 53.37
N THR A 842 4.79 -15.38 52.60
CA THR A 842 3.43 -15.75 52.20
C THR A 842 2.86 -16.74 53.21
N SER A 843 1.72 -16.42 53.84
CA SER A 843 0.97 -17.39 54.65
C SER A 843 0.39 -18.48 53.74
N LYS A 844 0.80 -19.73 53.96
CA LYS A 844 0.25 -20.91 53.26
C LYS A 844 -1.19 -21.15 53.73
N VAL A 845 -2.14 -21.13 52.81
CA VAL A 845 -3.55 -21.48 53.06
C VAL A 845 -3.64 -22.96 53.42
N GLY A 846 -4.28 -23.30 54.55
CA GLY A 846 -4.41 -24.65 55.06
C GLY A 846 -5.38 -25.49 54.23
N ARG A 847 -5.12 -26.80 54.10
CA ARG A 847 -5.91 -27.74 53.29
C ARG A 847 -7.41 -27.78 53.67
N ASN A 848 -7.76 -27.42 54.91
CA ASN A 848 -9.13 -27.39 55.41
C ASN A 848 -9.76 -25.97 55.45
N ASP A 849 -9.02 -24.92 55.08
CA ASP A 849 -9.50 -23.54 55.08
C ASP A 849 -10.47 -23.28 53.92
N PRO A 850 -11.34 -22.25 53.99
CA PRO A 850 -12.17 -21.83 52.87
C PRO A 850 -11.31 -21.53 51.65
N CYS A 851 -11.72 -22.03 50.49
CA CYS A 851 -10.96 -21.84 49.27
C CYS A 851 -10.97 -20.35 48.86
N PRO A 852 -9.80 -19.73 48.55
CA PRO A 852 -9.71 -18.30 48.24
C PRO A 852 -10.48 -17.88 46.97
N CYS A 853 -10.96 -18.83 46.16
CA CYS A 853 -11.81 -18.56 45.01
C CYS A 853 -13.25 -18.14 45.37
N GLY A 854 -13.60 -18.11 46.67
CA GLY A 854 -14.94 -17.70 47.12
C GLY A 854 -16.03 -18.77 46.94
N SER A 855 -15.67 -20.00 46.56
CA SER A 855 -16.64 -21.08 46.28
C SER A 855 -17.39 -21.64 47.51
N GLY A 856 -17.06 -21.18 48.72
CA GLY A 856 -17.63 -21.69 49.98
C GLY A 856 -17.17 -23.10 50.39
N LYS A 857 -16.38 -23.79 49.56
CA LYS A 857 -15.84 -25.14 49.85
C LYS A 857 -14.45 -25.07 50.51
N LYS A 858 -14.10 -26.09 51.29
CA LYS A 858 -12.73 -26.24 51.85
C LYS A 858 -11.71 -26.46 50.72
N TYR A 859 -10.50 -25.91 50.87
CA TYR A 859 -9.45 -25.91 49.85
C TYR A 859 -9.22 -27.32 49.24
N LYS A 860 -9.09 -28.36 50.07
CA LYS A 860 -8.93 -29.78 49.62
C LYS A 860 -10.05 -30.34 48.74
N HIS A 861 -11.23 -29.74 48.74
CA HIS A 861 -12.37 -30.20 47.94
C HIS A 861 -12.66 -29.29 46.75
N CYS A 862 -11.82 -28.27 46.51
CA CYS A 862 -11.89 -27.35 45.38
C CYS A 862 -10.55 -27.32 44.66
N HIS A 863 -9.68 -26.34 44.95
CA HIS A 863 -8.38 -26.17 44.29
C HIS A 863 -7.25 -27.04 44.86
N GLY A 864 -7.49 -27.75 45.97
CA GLY A 864 -6.53 -28.67 46.61
C GLY A 864 -6.81 -30.15 46.31
N ARG A 865 -7.54 -30.43 45.23
CA ARG A 865 -7.75 -31.79 44.69
C ARG A 865 -6.56 -32.24 43.85
#